data_AF-A0A924FCW6-F1
#
_entry.id   AF-A0A924FCW6-F1
#
_cell.length_a   1.000
_cell.length_b   1.000
_cell.length_c   1.000
_cell.angle_alpha   90.00
_cell.angle_beta   90.00
_cell.angle_gamma   90.00
#
_symmetry.space_group_name_H-M   'P 1'
#
loop_
_entity.id
_entity.type
_entity.pdbx_description
1 polymer ?
#
loop_
_entity_poly.entity_id
_entity_poly.type
_entity_poly.pdbx_seq_one_letter_code
_entity_poly.pdbx_strand_id
1 'polypeptide(L)'
;MQFNGKYTFLSTNSVGPQLYLTSSSSSGMTYPTVSAVQATEIERWITYLNNDGSLTIQMGDNYLLSAEESVGWVTGTTDQAKAYPFRLVVQPGGELLSLEIYITDTSQWQPVRYGFSNTVPTYLVFPIAGGNTPNGTSYTTFTPILITPSLATIQQSKNAKGFDFQNVDLTGADLSQVDCTGADFTNAILDGVNFSGATLADARFIGASFNQTNLSGAILDGANFSGVNLSTAQWGQAISAQRTSFVGSTVVGCRIGSGSPGVNANFDQADFTGAVFTGSDLSYAVLTDTTLIDAVFVGAILQGVNFSQAQLGGLSKTAAADLSYAYLPNVNFTKANLFGVSFAFASLFGASSSLSNAATLEQTDFSNAYLEGINLAGASLQGAKFNHACLVNVNFTTANLSPTLDGSTITSLVDACLQGSIFSQANLSNVDLTNATVAPVRGHLNVRYCNQHSGPFPPPPDVEPLNYSPTVGLDLTSMSARTICPNGLTVAANQQLGHSLQQMLSVTSPATQWVPVSCYLPGQTTYQPLPKSAPDVVMATANVALRVCSLRHFRNLRRLADDPATQQYLFGGRTLTDQDIRGLIHYYRLRHQQTGYSTWPAYRLADGAFIGVCGLTQNQELDGVEISVAIVPEFRGNPLVKELYRAVLHYGFARLELPVIYAPISPNNLAANAFAVAMGYRLLQKGNVDALEEHNLYAITADEAQQAVSKQFSWLR
;
A
#
# COMPACT_ATOMS: atom_id res chain seq x y z
N MET A 1 -17.87 13.50 -22.40
CA MET A 1 -18.36 12.71 -23.54
C MET A 1 -18.75 11.35 -23.01
N GLN A 2 -19.76 10.68 -23.56
CA GLN A 2 -20.18 9.33 -23.14
C GLN A 2 -20.07 8.36 -24.30
N PHE A 3 -19.55 7.16 -24.05
CA PHE A 3 -19.43 6.13 -25.08
C PHE A 3 -20.81 5.76 -25.67
N ASN A 4 -20.93 5.93 -26.98
CA ASN A 4 -22.18 5.81 -27.74
C ASN A 4 -22.17 4.66 -28.76
N GLY A 5 -21.13 3.82 -28.73
CA GLY A 5 -21.05 2.59 -29.51
C GLY A 5 -19.78 2.49 -30.34
N LYS A 6 -19.37 1.26 -30.65
CA LYS A 6 -18.24 0.92 -31.51
C LYS A 6 -18.75 0.20 -32.75
N TYR A 7 -18.30 0.64 -33.91
CA TYR A 7 -18.77 0.17 -35.21
C TYR A 7 -17.60 -0.24 -36.09
N THR A 8 -17.82 -1.22 -36.96
CA THR A 8 -16.96 -1.47 -38.12
C THR A 8 -17.77 -1.33 -39.39
N PHE A 9 -17.10 -1.10 -40.51
CA PHE A 9 -17.73 -0.91 -41.80
C PHE A 9 -17.19 -1.95 -42.78
N LEU A 10 -18.07 -2.84 -43.26
CA LEU A 10 -17.71 -3.76 -44.34
C LEU A 10 -18.09 -3.15 -45.69
N SER A 11 -17.11 -3.03 -46.58
CA SER A 11 -17.38 -2.76 -48.00
C SER A 11 -18.00 -3.99 -48.64
N THR A 12 -19.06 -3.80 -49.42
CA THR A 12 -19.69 -4.89 -50.18
C THR A 12 -18.97 -5.21 -51.49
N ASN A 13 -17.88 -4.51 -51.80
CA ASN A 13 -17.24 -4.55 -53.12
C ASN A 13 -15.87 -5.25 -53.07
N SER A 14 -15.76 -6.46 -53.63
CA SER A 14 -14.54 -7.31 -53.57
C SER A 14 -13.37 -6.81 -54.42
N VAL A 15 -13.59 -5.78 -55.26
CA VAL A 15 -12.58 -5.20 -56.17
C VAL A 15 -12.64 -3.66 -56.17
N GLY A 16 -13.39 -3.05 -55.24
CA GLY A 16 -13.81 -1.64 -55.26
C GLY A 16 -13.00 -0.67 -54.38
N PRO A 17 -13.23 0.65 -54.54
CA PRO A 17 -12.32 1.68 -54.06
C PRO A 17 -12.24 1.79 -52.53
N GLN A 18 -11.05 2.20 -52.07
CA GLN A 18 -10.72 2.48 -50.68
C GLN A 18 -11.47 3.73 -50.20
N LEU A 19 -12.00 3.70 -48.97
CA LEU A 19 -12.60 4.89 -48.36
C LEU A 19 -11.46 5.75 -47.82
N TYR A 20 -11.41 7.02 -48.19
CA TYR A 20 -10.43 7.96 -47.64
C TYR A 20 -11.21 9.02 -46.84
N LEU A 21 -11.05 8.98 -45.52
CA LEU A 21 -11.58 9.99 -44.63
C LEU A 21 -10.47 11.02 -44.45
N THR A 22 -10.71 12.24 -44.90
CA THR A 22 -9.81 13.35 -44.63
C THR A 22 -10.60 14.36 -43.82
N SER A 23 -10.22 14.59 -42.56
CA SER A 23 -10.63 15.86 -41.94
C SER A 23 -9.80 16.96 -42.60
N SER A 24 -10.39 18.13 -42.81
CA SER A 24 -9.59 19.33 -42.95
C SER A 24 -9.86 20.15 -41.71
N SER A 25 -9.19 19.86 -40.60
CA SER A 25 -9.02 20.92 -39.62
C SER A 25 -8.20 22.05 -40.27
N SER A 26 -8.33 23.27 -39.76
CA SER A 26 -7.60 24.47 -40.18
C SER A 26 -6.05 24.35 -40.16
N SER A 27 -5.50 23.17 -39.90
CA SER A 27 -4.08 22.86 -39.71
C SER A 27 -3.39 22.11 -40.86
N GLY A 28 -4.10 21.72 -41.94
CA GLY A 28 -3.48 21.16 -43.15
C GLY A 28 -2.95 19.71 -43.04
N MET A 29 -3.42 18.94 -42.06
CA MET A 29 -3.02 17.54 -41.85
C MET A 29 -3.76 16.57 -42.79
N THR A 30 -3.05 15.57 -43.31
CA THR A 30 -3.57 14.52 -44.21
C THR A 30 -3.74 13.21 -43.43
N TYR A 31 -4.88 12.54 -43.57
CA TYR A 31 -5.29 11.38 -42.76
C TYR A 31 -5.12 10.04 -43.52
N PRO A 32 -4.95 8.90 -42.82
CA PRO A 32 -4.60 7.63 -43.44
C PRO A 32 -5.73 6.99 -44.27
N THR A 33 -5.31 6.12 -45.18
CA THR A 33 -6.13 5.36 -46.15
C THR A 33 -6.79 4.14 -45.51
N VAL A 34 -8.09 3.90 -45.76
CA VAL A 34 -8.87 2.75 -45.22
C VAL A 34 -9.19 1.75 -46.35
N SER A 35 -8.91 0.46 -46.17
CA SER A 35 -8.89 -0.55 -47.24
C SER A 35 -9.61 -1.85 -46.87
N ALA A 36 -10.61 -2.22 -47.68
CA ALA A 36 -11.59 -3.28 -47.42
C ALA A 36 -11.13 -4.76 -47.42
N VAL A 37 -9.83 -5.07 -47.30
CA VAL A 37 -9.37 -6.48 -47.39
C VAL A 37 -9.38 -7.18 -46.02
N GLN A 38 -9.16 -6.45 -44.92
CA GLN A 38 -9.35 -6.90 -43.52
C GLN A 38 -9.61 -5.68 -42.62
N ALA A 39 -10.59 -5.76 -41.71
CA ALA A 39 -10.89 -4.71 -40.75
C ALA A 39 -9.70 -4.45 -39.82
N THR A 40 -9.00 -3.33 -40.01
CA THR A 40 -7.94 -2.83 -39.10
C THR A 40 -8.52 -1.93 -38.01
N GLU A 41 -7.77 -1.62 -36.96
CA GLU A 41 -8.23 -0.71 -35.88
C GLU A 41 -8.63 0.69 -36.39
N ILE A 42 -8.03 1.17 -37.49
CA ILE A 42 -8.40 2.47 -38.10
C ILE A 42 -9.80 2.40 -38.75
N GLU A 43 -10.27 1.20 -39.10
CA GLU A 43 -11.59 0.97 -39.72
C GLU A 43 -12.71 0.77 -38.68
N ARG A 44 -12.34 0.73 -37.39
CA ARG A 44 -13.28 0.71 -36.26
C ARG A 44 -13.52 2.14 -35.79
N TRP A 45 -14.77 2.54 -35.75
CA TRP A 45 -15.19 3.85 -35.27
C TRP A 45 -15.74 3.73 -33.87
N ILE A 46 -15.16 4.48 -32.94
CA ILE A 46 -15.67 4.64 -31.59
C ILE A 46 -16.40 5.96 -31.54
N THR A 47 -17.65 5.93 -31.12
CA THR A 47 -18.53 7.11 -31.16
C THR A 47 -18.84 7.54 -29.73
N TYR A 48 -18.88 8.85 -29.50
CA TYR A 48 -19.16 9.45 -28.21
C TYR A 48 -20.23 10.52 -28.32
N LEU A 49 -21.16 10.57 -27.37
CA LEU A 49 -22.14 11.63 -27.25
C LEU A 49 -21.62 12.71 -26.30
N ASN A 50 -21.61 13.96 -26.76
CA ASN A 50 -21.20 15.13 -26.00
C ASN A 50 -22.38 15.73 -25.23
N ASN A 51 -22.10 16.54 -24.21
CA ASN A 51 -23.14 17.11 -23.33
C ASN A 51 -24.07 18.09 -24.07
N ASP A 52 -23.60 18.67 -25.18
CA ASP A 52 -24.36 19.55 -26.08
C ASP A 52 -25.21 18.77 -27.10
N GLY A 53 -25.15 17.43 -27.10
CA GLY A 53 -25.84 16.55 -28.05
C GLY A 53 -25.07 16.31 -29.35
N SER A 54 -23.90 16.92 -29.53
CA SER A 54 -22.99 16.63 -30.65
C SER A 54 -22.31 15.26 -30.46
N LEU A 55 -21.70 14.75 -31.53
CA LEU A 55 -21.02 13.46 -31.54
C LEU A 55 -19.52 13.65 -31.79
N THR A 56 -18.70 12.92 -31.05
CA THR A 56 -17.28 12.75 -31.37
C THR A 56 -17.04 11.36 -31.95
N ILE A 57 -16.32 11.25 -33.07
CA ILE A 57 -15.86 9.97 -33.62
C ILE A 57 -14.36 9.86 -33.46
N GLN A 58 -13.93 8.79 -32.82
CA GLN A 58 -12.55 8.35 -32.80
C GLN A 58 -12.32 7.23 -33.82
N MET A 59 -11.25 7.36 -34.61
CA MET A 59 -10.78 6.36 -35.56
C MET A 59 -9.32 6.05 -35.23
N GLY A 60 -8.99 4.78 -34.94
CA GLY A 60 -7.64 4.41 -34.47
C GLY A 60 -7.13 5.23 -33.26
N ASP A 61 -5.81 5.34 -33.13
CA ASP A 61 -5.17 5.85 -31.91
C ASP A 61 -5.08 7.38 -31.80
N ASN A 62 -5.34 8.14 -32.88
CA ASN A 62 -5.01 9.58 -32.92
C ASN A 62 -6.00 10.48 -33.68
N TYR A 63 -7.16 9.97 -34.09
CA TYR A 63 -8.05 10.73 -34.97
C TYR A 63 -9.42 10.96 -34.31
N LEU A 64 -9.68 12.18 -33.86
CA LEU A 64 -10.95 12.62 -33.28
C LEU A 64 -11.64 13.62 -34.23
N LEU A 65 -12.91 13.38 -34.58
CA LEU A 65 -13.79 14.29 -35.33
C LEU A 65 -14.95 14.74 -34.41
N SER A 66 -15.16 16.03 -34.19
CA SER A 66 -16.30 16.57 -33.41
C SER A 66 -17.39 17.12 -34.33
N ALA A 67 -18.67 16.80 -34.06
CA ALA A 67 -19.80 17.16 -34.92
C ALA A 67 -20.18 18.65 -34.91
N GLU A 68 -19.68 19.47 -33.97
CA GLU A 68 -19.83 20.94 -34.03
C GLU A 68 -19.01 21.57 -35.18
N GLU A 69 -17.99 20.88 -35.69
CA GLU A 69 -17.24 21.25 -36.90
C GLU A 69 -17.79 20.49 -38.13
N SER A 70 -19.10 20.61 -38.38
CA SER A 70 -20.00 19.68 -39.11
C SER A 70 -19.70 19.34 -40.59
N VAL A 71 -18.44 19.21 -40.99
CA VAL A 71 -18.00 18.90 -42.34
C VAL A 71 -16.72 18.04 -42.29
N GLY A 72 -16.86 16.71 -42.32
CA GLY A 72 -15.76 15.81 -42.69
C GLY A 72 -15.67 15.70 -44.21
N TRP A 73 -14.53 15.31 -44.78
CA TRP A 73 -14.42 15.06 -46.22
C TRP A 73 -14.23 13.57 -46.51
N VAL A 74 -14.96 13.05 -47.50
CA VAL A 74 -14.86 11.66 -47.94
C VAL A 74 -14.57 11.59 -49.43
N THR A 75 -13.53 10.86 -49.83
CA THR A 75 -13.20 10.59 -51.24
C THR A 75 -13.05 9.08 -51.46
N GLY A 76 -13.43 8.61 -52.65
CA GLY A 76 -13.19 7.22 -53.10
C GLY A 76 -11.86 7.06 -53.85
N THR A 77 -10.97 8.05 -53.78
CA THR A 77 -9.67 8.07 -54.49
C THR A 77 -8.60 8.67 -53.58
N THR A 78 -7.31 8.43 -53.83
CA THR A 78 -6.21 9.10 -53.12
C THR A 78 -6.16 10.62 -53.34
N ASP A 79 -6.94 11.13 -54.29
CA ASP A 79 -6.99 12.54 -54.67
C ASP A 79 -7.94 13.32 -53.75
N GLN A 80 -7.35 14.13 -52.86
CA GLN A 80 -8.07 14.96 -51.89
C GLN A 80 -8.95 16.02 -52.55
N ALA A 81 -8.63 16.46 -53.76
CA ALA A 81 -9.41 17.46 -54.48
C ALA A 81 -10.80 16.94 -54.90
N LYS A 82 -11.03 15.62 -54.77
CA LYS A 82 -12.28 14.93 -55.13
C LYS A 82 -13.13 14.56 -53.91
N ALA A 83 -12.80 15.09 -52.73
CA ALA A 83 -13.53 14.75 -51.51
C ALA A 83 -14.84 15.53 -51.39
N TYR A 84 -15.88 14.87 -50.89
CA TYR A 84 -17.20 15.45 -50.63
C TYR A 84 -17.37 15.75 -49.13
N PRO A 85 -17.98 16.89 -48.76
CA PRO A 85 -18.29 17.19 -47.38
C PRO A 85 -19.43 16.31 -46.83
N PHE A 86 -19.34 15.80 -45.60
CA PHE A 86 -20.39 15.04 -44.93
C PHE A 86 -20.58 15.47 -43.46
N ARG A 87 -21.79 15.28 -42.90
CA ARG A 87 -22.10 15.41 -41.47
C ARG A 87 -22.74 14.15 -40.93
N LEU A 88 -22.70 13.98 -39.61
CA LEU A 88 -23.38 12.89 -38.90
C LEU A 88 -24.55 13.46 -38.12
N VAL A 89 -25.67 12.75 -38.12
CA VAL A 89 -26.92 13.14 -37.47
C VAL A 89 -27.43 11.99 -36.61
N VAL A 90 -27.62 12.28 -35.32
CA VAL A 90 -28.24 11.37 -34.35
C VAL A 90 -29.76 11.40 -34.57
N GLN A 91 -30.37 10.23 -34.84
CA GLN A 91 -31.82 10.15 -34.98
C GLN A 91 -32.52 10.15 -33.60
N PRO A 92 -33.78 10.62 -33.52
CA PRO A 92 -34.57 10.55 -32.29
C PRO A 92 -34.72 9.09 -31.83
N GLY A 93 -34.32 8.79 -30.60
CA GLY A 93 -34.35 7.42 -30.04
C GLY A 93 -32.98 6.83 -29.69
N GLY A 94 -31.88 7.55 -29.96
CA GLY A 94 -30.55 7.20 -29.46
C GLY A 94 -29.84 6.04 -30.17
N GLU A 95 -30.51 5.37 -31.11
CA GLU A 95 -29.92 4.32 -31.93
C GLU A 95 -29.82 4.75 -33.41
N LEU A 96 -28.66 4.41 -33.98
CA LEU A 96 -28.19 4.67 -35.35
C LEU A 96 -27.84 6.13 -35.69
N LEU A 97 -26.53 6.34 -35.88
CA LEU A 97 -25.97 7.44 -36.65
C LEU A 97 -26.51 7.38 -38.08
N SER A 98 -27.02 8.50 -38.59
CA SER A 98 -27.20 8.72 -40.02
C SER A 98 -26.12 9.65 -40.54
N LEU A 99 -25.52 9.32 -41.68
CA LEU A 99 -24.50 10.15 -42.35
C LEU A 99 -25.15 10.89 -43.52
N GLU A 100 -25.06 12.22 -43.53
CA GLU A 100 -25.59 13.09 -44.57
C GLU A 100 -24.44 13.69 -45.38
N ILE A 101 -24.51 13.66 -46.73
CA ILE A 101 -23.44 14.12 -47.62
C ILE A 101 -23.92 15.39 -48.35
N TYR A 102 -23.04 16.38 -48.51
CA TYR A 102 -23.28 17.56 -49.32
C TYR A 102 -23.08 17.26 -50.80
N ILE A 103 -24.15 17.33 -51.58
CA ILE A 103 -24.13 17.13 -53.04
C ILE A 103 -24.49 18.48 -53.66
N THR A 104 -23.52 19.09 -54.35
CA THR A 104 -23.41 20.35 -55.15
C THR A 104 -24.65 21.21 -55.57
N ASP A 105 -25.81 21.14 -54.92
CA ASP A 105 -26.97 22.01 -55.14
C ASP A 105 -27.33 22.80 -53.86
N THR A 106 -27.76 24.04 -54.05
CA THR A 106 -27.57 25.22 -53.18
C THR A 106 -28.63 25.42 -52.08
N SER A 107 -29.43 24.42 -51.70
CA SER A 107 -30.52 24.64 -50.73
C SER A 107 -30.73 23.65 -49.58
N GLN A 108 -30.10 22.47 -49.50
CA GLN A 108 -30.34 21.53 -48.38
C GLN A 108 -29.15 20.58 -48.16
N TRP A 109 -28.80 20.29 -46.90
CA TRP A 109 -28.22 18.99 -46.56
C TRP A 109 -29.19 17.90 -47.03
N GLN A 110 -28.78 17.04 -47.95
CA GLN A 110 -29.62 15.98 -48.48
C GLN A 110 -29.27 14.67 -47.75
N PRO A 111 -30.22 14.04 -47.02
CA PRO A 111 -29.95 12.74 -46.42
C PRO A 111 -29.67 11.73 -47.53
N VAL A 112 -28.49 11.10 -47.49
CA VAL A 112 -28.23 9.92 -48.31
C VAL A 112 -29.11 8.82 -47.74
N ARG A 113 -30.10 8.39 -48.53
CA ARG A 113 -31.24 7.59 -48.03
C ARG A 113 -30.79 6.25 -47.45
N TYR A 114 -31.07 6.09 -46.16
CA TYR A 114 -31.32 4.81 -45.50
C TYR A 114 -32.53 4.15 -46.16
N GLY A 115 -32.37 2.92 -46.67
CA GLY A 115 -33.48 2.11 -47.15
C GLY A 115 -33.92 1.13 -46.07
N PHE A 116 -35.08 1.36 -45.44
CA PHE A 116 -35.78 0.31 -44.70
C PHE A 116 -36.58 -0.54 -45.70
N SER A 117 -36.10 -1.74 -45.97
CA SER A 117 -37.01 -2.85 -46.30
C SER A 117 -36.54 -4.08 -45.55
N ASN A 118 -37.48 -4.90 -45.09
CA ASN A 118 -37.24 -6.14 -44.34
C ASN A 118 -36.54 -7.24 -45.18
N THR A 119 -35.91 -6.87 -46.30
CA THR A 119 -35.39 -7.74 -47.36
C THR A 119 -34.04 -7.28 -47.93
N VAL A 120 -33.49 -6.13 -47.53
CA VAL A 120 -32.22 -5.58 -48.09
C VAL A 120 -31.29 -5.10 -46.96
N PRO A 121 -29.98 -5.42 -46.98
CA PRO A 121 -29.03 -4.98 -45.95
C PRO A 121 -28.86 -3.45 -45.93
N THR A 122 -28.60 -2.90 -44.74
CA THR A 122 -28.37 -1.46 -44.49
C THR A 122 -26.98 -1.07 -45.00
N TYR A 123 -26.84 -0.08 -45.88
CA TYR A 123 -25.54 0.36 -46.38
C TYR A 123 -25.44 1.87 -46.62
N LEU A 124 -24.28 2.46 -46.30
CA LEU A 124 -23.87 3.84 -46.58
C LEU A 124 -23.36 3.95 -48.00
N VAL A 125 -23.92 4.86 -48.80
CA VAL A 125 -23.60 5.04 -50.21
C VAL A 125 -22.73 6.29 -50.42
N PHE A 126 -21.50 6.13 -50.91
CA PHE A 126 -20.62 7.27 -51.23
C PHE A 126 -20.52 7.49 -52.74
N PRO A 127 -20.72 8.72 -53.25
CA PRO A 127 -20.49 9.05 -54.65
C PRO A 127 -18.97 9.08 -54.94
N ILE A 128 -18.54 8.36 -55.99
CA ILE A 128 -17.16 8.43 -56.48
C ILE A 128 -17.09 9.43 -57.63
N ALA A 129 -16.29 10.49 -57.48
CA ALA A 129 -16.01 11.42 -58.56
C ALA A 129 -15.23 10.71 -59.69
N GLY A 130 -15.87 10.56 -60.86
CA GLY A 130 -15.24 10.05 -62.09
C GLY A 130 -15.48 8.58 -62.45
N GLY A 131 -16.44 7.88 -61.82
CA GLY A 131 -16.76 6.49 -62.15
C GLY A 131 -17.61 6.34 -63.42
N ASN A 132 -17.06 5.73 -64.48
CA ASN A 132 -17.76 5.48 -65.75
C ASN A 132 -18.77 4.33 -65.64
N THR A 133 -20.05 4.66 -65.46
CA THR A 133 -21.18 3.80 -65.88
C THR A 133 -22.28 4.67 -66.51
N PRO A 134 -23.24 4.08 -67.28
CA PRO A 134 -24.14 4.82 -68.17
C PRO A 134 -25.06 5.87 -67.52
N ASN A 135 -25.10 5.96 -66.18
CA ASN A 135 -25.88 6.94 -65.41
C ASN A 135 -25.02 7.82 -64.46
N GLY A 136 -23.70 7.90 -64.66
CA GLY A 136 -22.89 9.03 -64.19
C GLY A 136 -22.41 9.05 -62.73
N THR A 137 -22.80 8.11 -61.87
CA THR A 137 -22.26 8.04 -60.49
C THR A 137 -22.04 6.58 -60.09
N SER A 138 -20.78 6.21 -59.81
CA SER A 138 -20.47 4.92 -59.17
C SER A 138 -20.57 5.08 -57.66
N TYR A 139 -21.27 4.16 -57.02
CA TYR A 139 -21.56 4.18 -55.59
C TYR A 139 -20.82 3.05 -54.89
N THR A 140 -20.10 3.33 -53.80
CA THR A 140 -19.59 2.28 -52.90
C THR A 140 -20.51 2.18 -51.70
N THR A 141 -20.88 0.96 -51.33
CA THR A 141 -21.80 0.72 -50.22
C THR A 141 -21.07 0.07 -49.03
N PHE A 142 -21.23 0.66 -47.85
CA PHE A 142 -20.65 0.13 -46.60
C PHE A 142 -21.73 -0.19 -45.60
N THR A 143 -21.76 -1.40 -45.08
CA THR A 143 -22.70 -1.74 -44.01
C THR A 143 -22.08 -1.46 -42.66
N PRO A 144 -22.64 -0.53 -41.84
CA PRO A 144 -22.22 -0.39 -40.46
C PRO A 144 -22.62 -1.65 -39.69
N ILE A 145 -21.65 -2.22 -38.98
CA ILE A 145 -21.86 -3.35 -38.10
C ILE A 145 -21.57 -2.84 -36.70
N LEU A 146 -22.59 -2.86 -35.85
CA LEU A 146 -22.44 -2.57 -34.43
C LEU A 146 -21.61 -3.69 -33.80
N ILE A 147 -20.43 -3.35 -33.29
CA ILE A 147 -19.57 -4.26 -32.55
C ILE A 147 -19.94 -4.22 -31.07
N THR A 148 -20.04 -3.00 -30.53
CA THR A 148 -20.29 -2.76 -29.11
C THR A 148 -21.39 -1.71 -28.98
N PRO A 149 -22.53 -2.03 -28.34
CA PRO A 149 -23.63 -1.09 -28.10
C PRO A 149 -23.23 0.13 -27.27
N SER A 150 -24.11 1.13 -27.19
CA SER A 150 -23.91 2.30 -26.33
C SER A 150 -23.78 1.91 -24.85
N LEU A 151 -23.12 2.77 -24.06
CA LEU A 151 -23.01 2.56 -22.61
C LEU A 151 -24.40 2.45 -21.96
N ALA A 152 -25.39 3.25 -22.40
CA ALA A 152 -26.75 3.21 -21.88
C ALA A 152 -27.42 1.85 -22.14
N THR A 153 -27.25 1.29 -23.34
CA THR A 153 -27.77 -0.04 -23.70
C THR A 153 -27.15 -1.14 -22.84
N ILE A 154 -25.84 -1.08 -22.61
CA ILE A 154 -25.11 -2.02 -21.76
C ILE A 154 -25.58 -1.92 -20.30
N GLN A 155 -25.71 -0.70 -19.78
CA GLN A 155 -26.17 -0.46 -18.41
C GLN A 155 -27.59 -0.96 -18.16
N GLN A 156 -28.48 -0.79 -19.13
CA GLN A 156 -29.86 -1.25 -19.05
C GLN A 156 -29.96 -2.77 -19.15
N SER A 157 -29.22 -3.38 -20.07
CA SER A 157 -29.25 -4.82 -20.30
C SER A 157 -28.43 -5.62 -19.27
N LYS A 158 -27.50 -4.96 -18.56
CA LYS A 158 -26.49 -5.58 -17.70
C LYS A 158 -25.67 -6.66 -18.41
N ASN A 159 -25.48 -6.52 -19.72
CA ASN A 159 -24.77 -7.48 -20.55
C ASN A 159 -23.76 -6.77 -21.48
N ALA A 160 -22.50 -7.13 -21.32
CA ALA A 160 -21.37 -6.72 -22.15
C ALA A 160 -20.51 -7.93 -22.57
N LYS A 161 -21.08 -9.14 -22.58
CA LYS A 161 -20.36 -10.38 -22.78
C LYS A 161 -19.71 -10.44 -24.17
N GLY A 162 -18.39 -10.63 -24.20
CA GLY A 162 -17.60 -10.74 -25.43
C GLY A 162 -17.51 -9.46 -26.25
N PHE A 163 -17.91 -8.31 -25.70
CA PHE A 163 -17.83 -7.04 -26.42
C PHE A 163 -16.40 -6.51 -26.51
N ASP A 164 -16.14 -5.78 -27.60
CA ASP A 164 -14.86 -5.14 -27.88
C ASP A 164 -14.88 -3.68 -27.38
N PHE A 165 -14.20 -3.45 -26.27
CA PHE A 165 -13.92 -2.13 -25.71
C PHE A 165 -12.48 -1.69 -25.95
N GLN A 166 -11.76 -2.30 -26.90
CA GLN A 166 -10.38 -1.92 -27.15
C GLN A 166 -10.30 -0.45 -27.52
N ASN A 167 -9.37 0.28 -26.91
CA ASN A 167 -9.15 1.72 -27.12
C ASN A 167 -10.34 2.62 -26.75
N VAL A 168 -11.38 2.11 -26.06
CA VAL A 168 -12.55 2.91 -25.68
C VAL A 168 -12.28 3.67 -24.39
N ASP A 169 -12.49 4.99 -24.43
CA ASP A 169 -12.65 5.81 -23.22
C ASP A 169 -13.99 5.54 -22.50
N LEU A 170 -13.91 4.95 -21.31
CA LEU A 170 -15.03 4.69 -20.42
C LEU A 170 -14.90 5.48 -19.11
N THR A 171 -14.12 6.56 -19.07
CA THR A 171 -13.83 7.32 -17.85
C THR A 171 -15.11 7.62 -17.05
N GLY A 172 -15.12 7.18 -15.78
CA GLY A 172 -16.24 7.37 -14.86
C GLY A 172 -17.52 6.58 -15.18
N ALA A 173 -17.49 5.64 -16.14
CA ALA A 173 -18.65 4.83 -16.48
C ALA A 173 -19.09 3.95 -15.31
N ASP A 174 -20.40 3.76 -15.17
CA ASP A 174 -20.97 2.80 -14.23
C ASP A 174 -21.22 1.48 -14.97
N LEU A 175 -20.40 0.47 -14.69
CA LEU A 175 -20.53 -0.91 -15.15
C LEU A 175 -20.77 -1.86 -13.98
N SER A 176 -21.30 -1.36 -12.87
CA SER A 176 -21.59 -2.16 -11.69
C SER A 176 -22.60 -3.27 -12.02
N GLN A 177 -22.30 -4.48 -11.55
CA GLN A 177 -23.11 -5.68 -11.75
C GLN A 177 -23.36 -6.06 -13.23
N VAL A 178 -22.60 -5.51 -14.18
CA VAL A 178 -22.67 -5.90 -15.60
C VAL A 178 -21.92 -7.22 -15.81
N ASP A 179 -22.46 -8.10 -16.65
CA ASP A 179 -21.73 -9.27 -17.15
C ASP A 179 -20.83 -8.86 -18.33
N CYS A 180 -19.55 -8.66 -18.05
CA CYS A 180 -18.48 -8.38 -19.00
C CYS A 180 -17.64 -9.63 -19.32
N THR A 181 -18.19 -10.85 -19.18
CA THR A 181 -17.45 -12.09 -19.42
C THR A 181 -16.83 -12.09 -20.81
N GLY A 182 -15.51 -12.32 -20.90
CA GLY A 182 -14.77 -12.37 -22.16
C GLY A 182 -14.68 -11.04 -22.92
N ALA A 183 -15.07 -9.91 -22.32
CA ALA A 183 -14.95 -8.61 -22.94
C ALA A 183 -13.48 -8.19 -23.09
N ASP A 184 -13.17 -7.45 -24.15
CA ASP A 184 -11.81 -6.99 -24.43
C ASP A 184 -11.67 -5.49 -24.19
N PHE A 185 -11.01 -5.13 -23.09
CA PHE A 185 -10.69 -3.75 -22.69
C PHE A 185 -9.23 -3.40 -22.98
N THR A 186 -8.55 -4.08 -23.90
CA THR A 186 -7.15 -3.77 -24.24
C THR A 186 -7.00 -2.29 -24.60
N ASN A 187 -6.07 -1.59 -23.93
CA ASN A 187 -5.84 -0.14 -24.05
C ASN A 187 -7.05 0.77 -23.78
N ALA A 188 -8.10 0.28 -23.12
CA ALA A 188 -9.23 1.12 -22.71
C ALA A 188 -8.84 2.10 -21.60
N ILE A 189 -9.50 3.25 -21.55
CA ILE A 189 -9.35 4.20 -20.43
C ILE A 189 -10.46 3.88 -19.43
N LEU A 190 -10.12 3.24 -18.31
CA LEU A 190 -11.08 2.79 -17.28
C LEU A 190 -10.97 3.61 -15.98
N ASP A 191 -10.40 4.80 -16.08
CA ASP A 191 -10.19 5.69 -14.94
C ASP A 191 -11.53 6.05 -14.28
N GLY A 192 -11.64 5.79 -12.98
CA GLY A 192 -12.86 6.02 -12.19
C GLY A 192 -14.06 5.14 -12.55
N VAL A 193 -13.90 4.12 -13.41
CA VAL A 193 -15.00 3.20 -13.75
C VAL A 193 -15.45 2.42 -12.52
N ASN A 194 -16.77 2.25 -12.37
CA ASN A 194 -17.33 1.41 -11.34
C ASN A 194 -17.64 0.00 -11.87
N PHE A 195 -16.80 -0.98 -11.53
CA PHE A 195 -17.03 -2.41 -11.79
C PHE A 195 -17.52 -3.17 -10.53
N SER A 196 -18.04 -2.47 -9.51
CA SER A 196 -18.44 -3.14 -8.28
C SER A 196 -19.46 -4.25 -8.54
N GLY A 197 -19.17 -5.47 -8.11
CA GLY A 197 -20.02 -6.65 -8.32
C GLY A 197 -20.15 -7.11 -9.79
N ALA A 198 -19.38 -6.56 -10.72
CA ALA A 198 -19.40 -6.98 -12.13
C ALA A 198 -18.79 -8.38 -12.31
N THR A 199 -19.22 -9.08 -13.36
CA THR A 199 -18.56 -10.33 -13.79
C THR A 199 -17.61 -10.00 -14.92
N LEU A 200 -16.31 -10.06 -14.66
CA LEU A 200 -15.21 -9.78 -15.59
C LEU A 200 -14.43 -11.07 -15.92
N ALA A 201 -15.08 -12.23 -15.80
CA ALA A 201 -14.44 -13.51 -16.05
C ALA A 201 -13.90 -13.58 -17.48
N ASP A 202 -12.68 -14.08 -17.66
CA ASP A 202 -11.98 -14.15 -18.96
C ASP A 202 -11.80 -12.80 -19.70
N ALA A 203 -12.04 -11.66 -19.05
CA ALA A 203 -11.88 -10.33 -19.67
C ALA A 203 -10.39 -9.95 -19.84
N ARG A 204 -10.09 -9.11 -20.85
CA ARG A 204 -8.72 -8.69 -21.17
C ARG A 204 -8.52 -7.21 -20.86
N PHE A 205 -7.49 -6.87 -20.09
CA PHE A 205 -7.19 -5.50 -19.64
C PHE A 205 -5.78 -5.02 -19.99
N ILE A 206 -5.11 -5.67 -20.93
CA ILE A 206 -3.71 -5.37 -21.27
C ILE A 206 -3.59 -3.90 -21.72
N GLY A 207 -2.71 -3.14 -21.08
CA GLY A 207 -2.48 -1.72 -21.40
C GLY A 207 -3.60 -0.76 -21.00
N ALA A 208 -4.67 -1.23 -20.35
CA ALA A 208 -5.76 -0.38 -19.89
C ALA A 208 -5.34 0.48 -18.68
N SER A 209 -5.90 1.69 -18.57
CA SER A 209 -5.72 2.53 -17.38
C SER A 209 -6.73 2.16 -16.31
N PHE A 210 -6.30 2.12 -15.04
CA PHE A 210 -7.12 1.68 -13.91
C PHE A 210 -7.14 2.69 -12.75
N ASN A 211 -6.93 3.97 -13.05
CA ASN A 211 -6.80 4.96 -11.98
C ASN A 211 -8.12 5.11 -11.23
N GLN A 212 -8.13 4.85 -9.93
CA GLN A 212 -9.33 4.96 -9.08
C GLN A 212 -10.52 4.09 -9.54
N THR A 213 -10.29 3.06 -10.35
CA THR A 213 -11.33 2.10 -10.78
C THR A 213 -11.80 1.25 -9.61
N ASN A 214 -13.11 1.04 -9.48
CA ASN A 214 -13.69 0.25 -8.38
C ASN A 214 -13.96 -1.20 -8.80
N LEU A 215 -13.21 -2.14 -8.23
CA LEU A 215 -13.32 -3.58 -8.45
C LEU A 215 -14.02 -4.31 -7.28
N SER A 216 -14.58 -3.58 -6.31
CA SER A 216 -15.16 -4.16 -5.09
C SER A 216 -16.19 -5.26 -5.38
N GLY A 217 -15.92 -6.48 -4.90
CA GLY A 217 -16.79 -7.65 -5.09
C GLY A 217 -16.90 -8.16 -6.52
N ALA A 218 -16.02 -7.73 -7.44
CA ALA A 218 -16.01 -8.22 -8.82
C ALA A 218 -15.50 -9.66 -8.93
N ILE A 219 -15.94 -10.36 -9.98
CA ILE A 219 -15.46 -11.70 -10.35
C ILE A 219 -14.51 -11.55 -11.54
N LEU A 220 -13.21 -11.67 -11.28
CA LEU A 220 -12.09 -11.51 -12.22
C LEU A 220 -11.54 -12.85 -12.72
N ASP A 221 -12.24 -13.96 -12.46
CA ASP A 221 -11.71 -15.31 -12.70
C ASP A 221 -11.27 -15.50 -14.16
N GLY A 222 -10.02 -15.91 -14.37
CA GLY A 222 -9.43 -16.08 -15.71
C GLY A 222 -9.12 -14.77 -16.46
N ALA A 223 -9.38 -13.61 -15.88
CA ALA A 223 -9.07 -12.32 -16.52
C ALA A 223 -7.56 -12.11 -16.71
N ASN A 224 -7.21 -11.17 -17.59
CA ASN A 224 -5.82 -10.85 -17.91
C ASN A 224 -5.48 -9.38 -17.62
N PHE A 225 -4.74 -9.15 -16.54
CA PHE A 225 -4.20 -7.87 -16.08
C PHE A 225 -2.67 -7.75 -16.29
N SER A 226 -2.11 -8.53 -17.22
CA SER A 226 -0.65 -8.55 -17.41
C SER A 226 -0.11 -7.16 -17.76
N GLY A 227 0.91 -6.71 -17.02
CA GLY A 227 1.55 -5.41 -17.17
C GLY A 227 0.71 -4.19 -16.74
N VAL A 228 -0.47 -4.39 -16.14
CA VAL A 228 -1.35 -3.28 -15.74
C VAL A 228 -0.88 -2.64 -14.44
N ASN A 229 -1.03 -1.31 -14.34
CA ASN A 229 -0.84 -0.59 -13.09
C ASN A 229 -2.17 -0.51 -12.31
N LEU A 230 -2.25 -1.24 -11.21
CA LEU A 230 -3.39 -1.35 -10.30
C LEU A 230 -3.16 -0.62 -8.96
N SER A 231 -2.08 0.17 -8.83
CA SER A 231 -1.67 0.84 -7.58
C SER A 231 -2.76 1.72 -6.94
N THR A 232 -3.64 2.31 -7.75
CA THR A 232 -4.72 3.19 -7.27
C THR A 232 -6.12 2.59 -7.46
N ALA A 233 -6.20 1.34 -7.91
CA ALA A 233 -7.47 0.64 -8.04
C ALA A 233 -8.08 0.37 -6.66
N GLN A 234 -9.40 0.45 -6.56
CA GLN A 234 -10.15 0.17 -5.34
C GLN A 234 -10.61 -1.29 -5.37
N TRP A 235 -9.88 -2.17 -4.70
CA TRP A 235 -10.15 -3.62 -4.67
C TRP A 235 -11.34 -3.99 -3.77
N GLY A 236 -11.55 -3.31 -2.64
CA GLY A 236 -12.65 -3.65 -1.73
C GLY A 236 -12.60 -5.08 -1.15
N GLN A 237 -13.76 -5.61 -0.74
CA GLN A 237 -13.92 -6.94 -0.13
C GLN A 237 -14.43 -7.97 -1.15
N ALA A 238 -14.18 -9.25 -0.87
CA ALA A 238 -14.78 -10.39 -1.57
C ALA A 238 -14.57 -10.43 -3.09
N ILE A 239 -13.42 -9.95 -3.57
CA ILE A 239 -13.00 -10.18 -4.96
C ILE A 239 -12.66 -11.66 -5.16
N SER A 240 -13.12 -12.23 -6.28
CA SER A 240 -12.60 -13.48 -6.82
C SER A 240 -11.73 -13.16 -8.02
N ALA A 241 -10.52 -13.68 -8.07
CA ALA A 241 -9.55 -13.54 -9.15
C ALA A 241 -8.80 -14.87 -9.32
N GLN A 242 -9.57 -15.95 -9.38
CA GLN A 242 -9.03 -17.30 -9.52
C GLN A 242 -8.50 -17.49 -10.93
N ARG A 243 -7.31 -18.10 -11.07
CA ARG A 243 -6.66 -18.33 -12.39
C ARG A 243 -6.44 -17.05 -13.22
N THR A 244 -6.46 -15.88 -12.57
CA THR A 244 -6.24 -14.57 -13.21
C THR A 244 -4.74 -14.36 -13.47
N SER A 245 -4.40 -13.74 -14.60
CA SER A 245 -3.01 -13.37 -14.92
C SER A 245 -2.72 -11.93 -14.48
N PHE A 246 -1.74 -11.77 -13.59
CA PHE A 246 -1.20 -10.51 -13.08
C PHE A 246 0.29 -10.36 -13.42
N VAL A 247 0.79 -11.09 -14.42
CA VAL A 247 2.21 -11.11 -14.80
C VAL A 247 2.76 -9.70 -15.02
N GLY A 248 3.81 -9.34 -14.31
CA GLY A 248 4.47 -8.03 -14.38
C GLY A 248 3.60 -6.82 -13.98
N SER A 249 2.44 -7.05 -13.34
CA SER A 249 1.56 -5.97 -12.90
C SER A 249 2.10 -5.23 -11.67
N THR A 250 1.67 -3.98 -11.48
CA THR A 250 2.03 -3.17 -10.30
C THR A 250 0.83 -3.01 -9.39
N VAL A 251 0.95 -3.42 -8.14
CA VAL A 251 -0.12 -3.39 -7.12
C VAL A 251 0.40 -2.78 -5.81
N VAL A 252 1.27 -1.78 -5.92
CA VAL A 252 2.01 -1.14 -4.81
C VAL A 252 1.08 -0.37 -3.87
N GLY A 253 1.23 -0.59 -2.56
CA GLY A 253 0.53 0.12 -1.50
C GLY A 253 -0.99 -0.12 -1.44
N CYS A 254 -1.51 -1.02 -2.27
CA CYS A 254 -2.94 -1.30 -2.33
C CYS A 254 -3.42 -2.05 -1.08
N ARG A 255 -4.72 -1.91 -0.78
CA ARG A 255 -5.43 -2.77 0.16
C ARG A 255 -6.33 -3.70 -0.62
N ILE A 256 -6.08 -5.01 -0.53
CA ILE A 256 -6.76 -6.03 -1.32
C ILE A 256 -7.44 -7.02 -0.37
N GLY A 257 -8.78 -7.05 -0.36
CA GLY A 257 -9.52 -7.95 0.52
C GLY A 257 -9.19 -7.75 2.01
N SER A 258 -8.69 -6.57 2.40
CA SER A 258 -8.22 -6.30 3.77
C SER A 258 -9.40 -6.31 4.74
N GLY A 259 -9.61 -7.40 5.47
CA GLY A 259 -10.80 -7.60 6.30
C GLY A 259 -10.58 -8.50 7.52
N SER A 260 -11.66 -8.78 8.24
CA SER A 260 -11.68 -9.75 9.35
C SER A 260 -11.61 -11.19 8.83
N PRO A 261 -11.14 -12.17 9.62
CA PRO A 261 -11.15 -13.58 9.23
C PRO A 261 -12.53 -14.02 8.69
N GLY A 262 -12.61 -14.43 7.41
CA GLY A 262 -13.82 -15.02 6.81
C GLY A 262 -14.38 -14.34 5.55
N VAL A 263 -13.95 -13.14 5.21
CA VAL A 263 -14.25 -12.49 3.92
C VAL A 263 -12.94 -12.15 3.24
N ASN A 264 -12.48 -13.04 2.38
CA ASN A 264 -11.11 -13.02 1.86
C ASN A 264 -11.12 -12.71 0.36
N ALA A 265 -10.10 -12.02 -0.14
CA ALA A 265 -9.83 -12.03 -1.57
C ALA A 265 -9.32 -13.43 -1.98
N ASN A 266 -9.88 -13.98 -3.06
CA ASN A 266 -9.52 -15.30 -3.57
C ASN A 266 -8.69 -15.18 -4.85
N PHE A 267 -7.42 -15.54 -4.77
CA PHE A 267 -6.47 -15.57 -5.87
C PHE A 267 -5.96 -16.99 -6.15
N ASP A 268 -6.75 -18.03 -5.83
CA ASP A 268 -6.36 -19.42 -6.08
C ASP A 268 -5.92 -19.62 -7.53
N GLN A 269 -4.77 -20.27 -7.72
CA GLN A 269 -4.18 -20.56 -9.03
C GLN A 269 -3.84 -19.34 -9.91
N ALA A 270 -3.83 -18.12 -9.36
CA ALA A 270 -3.44 -16.93 -10.10
C ALA A 270 -1.93 -16.92 -10.41
N ASP A 271 -1.57 -16.25 -11.50
CA ASP A 271 -0.17 -16.02 -11.91
C ASP A 271 0.25 -14.58 -11.59
N PHE A 272 1.15 -14.43 -10.63
CA PHE A 272 1.74 -13.18 -10.17
C PHE A 272 3.22 -13.06 -10.53
N THR A 273 3.70 -13.79 -11.54
CA THR A 273 5.12 -13.74 -11.93
C THR A 273 5.59 -12.30 -12.16
N GLY A 274 6.62 -11.86 -11.44
CA GLY A 274 7.18 -10.51 -11.55
C GLY A 274 6.27 -9.37 -11.02
N ALA A 275 5.16 -9.68 -10.34
CA ALA A 275 4.24 -8.66 -9.84
C ALA A 275 4.79 -7.92 -8.60
N VAL A 276 4.45 -6.64 -8.46
CA VAL A 276 4.99 -5.77 -7.39
C VAL A 276 3.90 -5.41 -6.37
N PHE A 277 4.04 -5.92 -5.14
CA PHE A 277 3.16 -5.76 -3.98
C PHE A 277 3.79 -4.95 -2.84
N THR A 278 4.82 -4.15 -3.12
CA THR A 278 5.53 -3.38 -2.09
C THR A 278 4.55 -2.55 -1.24
N GLY A 279 4.60 -2.74 0.08
CA GLY A 279 3.77 -1.99 1.03
C GLY A 279 2.27 -2.34 1.05
N SER A 280 1.84 -3.33 0.27
CA SER A 280 0.43 -3.68 0.10
C SER A 280 -0.10 -4.52 1.26
N ASP A 281 -1.41 -4.44 1.50
CA ASP A 281 -2.12 -5.23 2.51
C ASP A 281 -2.96 -6.32 1.84
N LEU A 282 -2.56 -7.57 2.03
CA LEU A 282 -3.25 -8.77 1.54
C LEU A 282 -3.76 -9.63 2.70
N SER A 283 -3.98 -9.06 3.88
CA SER A 283 -4.37 -9.82 5.07
C SER A 283 -5.52 -10.79 4.79
N TYR A 284 -5.31 -12.06 5.14
CA TYR A 284 -6.23 -13.19 4.96
C TYR A 284 -6.56 -13.58 3.52
N ALA A 285 -5.86 -13.05 2.52
CA ALA A 285 -6.03 -13.47 1.14
C ALA A 285 -5.70 -14.96 0.95
N VAL A 286 -6.41 -15.60 0.01
CA VAL A 286 -6.17 -16.97 -0.41
C VAL A 286 -5.30 -16.93 -1.66
N LEU A 287 -4.04 -17.35 -1.53
CA LEU A 287 -3.06 -17.45 -2.62
C LEU A 287 -2.61 -18.91 -2.78
N THR A 288 -3.55 -19.85 -2.73
CA THR A 288 -3.27 -21.27 -2.89
C THR A 288 -2.89 -21.59 -4.33
N ASP A 289 -1.92 -22.49 -4.51
CA ASP A 289 -1.45 -22.93 -5.83
C ASP A 289 -1.09 -21.78 -6.81
N THR A 290 -0.67 -20.63 -6.26
CA THR A 290 -0.31 -19.44 -7.05
C THR A 290 1.12 -19.52 -7.56
N THR A 291 1.39 -18.88 -8.71
CA THR A 291 2.75 -18.65 -9.19
C THR A 291 3.21 -17.26 -8.77
N LEU A 292 4.28 -17.18 -7.98
CA LEU A 292 4.81 -15.95 -7.35
C LEU A 292 6.31 -15.77 -7.62
N ILE A 293 6.83 -16.43 -8.65
CA ILE A 293 8.23 -16.34 -9.08
C ILE A 293 8.55 -14.87 -9.40
N ASP A 294 9.67 -14.37 -8.90
CA ASP A 294 10.12 -12.98 -9.06
C ASP A 294 9.13 -11.91 -8.54
N ALA A 295 8.14 -12.28 -7.73
CA ALA A 295 7.21 -11.34 -7.14
C ALA A 295 7.83 -10.58 -5.96
N VAL A 296 7.49 -9.29 -5.82
CA VAL A 296 8.08 -8.39 -4.83
C VAL A 296 7.04 -8.01 -3.77
N PHE A 297 7.18 -8.53 -2.57
CA PHE A 297 6.35 -8.27 -1.39
C PHE A 297 7.06 -7.43 -0.33
N VAL A 298 8.02 -6.60 -0.72
CA VAL A 298 8.83 -5.83 0.23
C VAL A 298 7.92 -4.97 1.11
N GLY A 299 7.94 -5.23 2.42
CA GLY A 299 7.04 -4.56 3.37
C GLY A 299 5.55 -4.85 3.14
N ALA A 300 5.15 -5.98 2.57
CA ALA A 300 3.73 -6.30 2.49
C ALA A 300 3.17 -6.74 3.87
N ILE A 301 1.89 -6.49 4.11
CA ILE A 301 1.13 -7.05 5.23
C ILE A 301 0.45 -8.33 4.75
N LEU A 302 0.91 -9.46 5.28
CA LEU A 302 0.53 -10.82 4.86
C LEU A 302 -0.04 -11.62 6.04
N GLN A 303 -0.69 -10.93 6.98
CA GLN A 303 -1.30 -11.57 8.15
C GLN A 303 -2.33 -12.61 7.70
N GLY A 304 -2.18 -13.86 8.17
CA GLY A 304 -3.16 -14.92 7.93
C GLY A 304 -3.27 -15.37 6.47
N VAL A 305 -2.34 -14.95 5.60
CA VAL A 305 -2.37 -15.31 4.17
C VAL A 305 -2.15 -16.81 4.01
N ASN A 306 -2.88 -17.41 3.07
CA ASN A 306 -2.70 -18.82 2.72
C ASN A 306 -1.91 -18.96 1.41
N PHE A 307 -0.62 -19.27 1.52
CA PHE A 307 0.29 -19.60 0.42
C PHE A 307 0.42 -21.11 0.18
N SER A 308 -0.56 -21.94 0.59
CA SER A 308 -0.37 -23.39 0.46
C SER A 308 -0.20 -23.80 -1.00
N GLN A 309 0.81 -24.64 -1.28
CA GLN A 309 1.20 -25.08 -2.63
C GLN A 309 1.71 -23.99 -3.58
N ALA A 310 1.83 -22.74 -3.11
CA ALA A 310 2.31 -21.64 -3.93
C ALA A 310 3.78 -21.81 -4.35
N GLN A 311 4.11 -21.30 -5.53
CA GLN A 311 5.46 -21.32 -6.11
C GLN A 311 6.12 -19.95 -5.94
N LEU A 312 6.81 -19.72 -4.82
CA LEU A 312 7.55 -18.49 -4.55
C LEU A 312 9.04 -18.62 -4.92
N GLY A 313 9.59 -19.82 -4.81
CA GLY A 313 10.94 -20.14 -5.24
C GLY A 313 11.03 -20.40 -6.74
N GLY A 314 12.10 -19.93 -7.38
CA GLY A 314 12.39 -20.21 -8.78
C GLY A 314 13.30 -21.43 -8.97
N LEU A 315 13.62 -21.78 -10.23
CA LEU A 315 14.69 -22.74 -10.56
C LEU A 315 16.09 -22.23 -10.15
N SER A 316 16.20 -20.92 -9.87
CA SER A 316 17.38 -20.21 -9.39
C SER A 316 16.95 -19.19 -8.35
N LYS A 317 17.84 -18.88 -7.39
CA LYS A 317 17.62 -17.85 -6.35
C LYS A 317 17.29 -16.47 -6.95
N THR A 318 17.79 -16.16 -8.15
CA THR A 318 17.55 -14.89 -8.83
C THR A 318 16.11 -14.69 -9.30
N ALA A 319 15.32 -15.76 -9.34
CA ALA A 319 13.91 -15.71 -9.72
C ALA A 319 13.00 -16.00 -8.51
N ALA A 320 13.54 -16.06 -7.30
CA ALA A 320 12.74 -16.26 -6.09
C ALA A 320 12.06 -14.96 -5.67
N ALA A 321 10.90 -15.08 -5.05
CA ALA A 321 10.17 -13.93 -4.50
C ALA A 321 10.96 -13.21 -3.40
N ASP A 322 10.71 -11.90 -3.27
CA ASP A 322 11.27 -11.07 -2.21
C ASP A 322 10.19 -10.65 -1.21
N LEU A 323 10.22 -11.24 -0.01
CA LEU A 323 9.35 -10.91 1.13
C LEU A 323 10.11 -10.15 2.21
N SER A 324 11.19 -9.45 1.86
CA SER A 324 11.97 -8.68 2.83
C SER A 324 11.12 -7.62 3.52
N TYR A 325 11.32 -7.40 4.81
CA TYR A 325 10.54 -6.47 5.64
C TYR A 325 9.03 -6.77 5.76
N ALA A 326 8.52 -7.87 5.20
CA ALA A 326 7.10 -8.19 5.27
C ALA A 326 6.64 -8.61 6.68
N TYR A 327 5.35 -8.42 6.97
CA TYR A 327 4.71 -8.79 8.23
C TYR A 327 3.77 -9.97 8.01
N LEU A 328 4.13 -11.15 8.52
CA LEU A 328 3.47 -12.42 8.21
C LEU A 328 3.06 -13.23 9.46
N PRO A 329 2.28 -12.67 10.40
CA PRO A 329 1.74 -13.49 11.48
C PRO A 329 0.67 -14.46 10.97
N ASN A 330 0.63 -15.66 11.52
CA ASN A 330 -0.33 -16.72 11.20
C ASN A 330 -0.39 -17.12 9.72
N VAL A 331 0.72 -16.99 8.99
CA VAL A 331 0.81 -17.31 7.56
C VAL A 331 0.93 -18.83 7.33
N ASN A 332 0.30 -19.35 6.27
CA ASN A 332 0.38 -20.77 5.92
C ASN A 332 1.23 -21.00 4.67
N PHE A 333 2.36 -21.68 4.82
CA PHE A 333 3.26 -22.09 3.73
C PHE A 333 3.23 -23.60 3.44
N THR A 334 2.18 -24.32 3.85
CA THR A 334 2.09 -25.77 3.65
C THR A 334 2.28 -26.14 2.18
N LYS A 335 3.29 -26.97 1.88
CA LYS A 335 3.71 -27.41 0.55
C LYS A 335 4.12 -26.28 -0.42
N ALA A 336 4.33 -25.06 0.06
CA ALA A 336 4.86 -23.99 -0.76
C ALA A 336 6.32 -24.28 -1.15
N ASN A 337 6.72 -23.91 -2.37
CA ASN A 337 8.12 -23.89 -2.76
C ASN A 337 8.72 -22.54 -2.35
N LEU A 338 9.67 -22.58 -1.41
CA LEU A 338 10.35 -21.38 -0.89
C LEU A 338 11.85 -21.36 -1.23
N PHE A 339 12.31 -22.14 -2.22
CA PHE A 339 13.72 -22.16 -2.61
C PHE A 339 14.25 -20.74 -2.92
N GLY A 340 15.32 -20.34 -2.23
CA GLY A 340 16.00 -19.06 -2.47
C GLY A 340 15.24 -17.80 -2.03
N VAL A 341 14.00 -17.92 -1.53
CA VAL A 341 13.14 -16.78 -1.16
C VAL A 341 13.78 -15.92 -0.08
N SER A 342 13.68 -14.59 -0.23
CA SER A 342 14.14 -13.65 0.79
C SER A 342 13.04 -13.35 1.79
N PHE A 343 13.34 -13.54 3.06
CA PHE A 343 12.59 -13.09 4.23
C PHE A 343 13.43 -12.12 5.07
N ALA A 344 14.43 -11.46 4.48
CA ALA A 344 15.34 -10.61 5.22
C ALA A 344 14.56 -9.51 5.95
N PHE A 345 14.83 -9.31 7.24
CA PHE A 345 14.08 -8.37 8.09
C PHE A 345 12.57 -8.63 8.23
N ALA A 346 12.04 -9.75 7.76
CA ALA A 346 10.61 -10.05 7.88
C ALA A 346 10.22 -10.42 9.32
N SER A 347 8.94 -10.30 9.65
CA SER A 347 8.37 -10.72 10.94
C SER A 347 7.40 -11.89 10.77
N LEU A 348 7.80 -13.07 11.25
CA LEU A 348 7.02 -14.31 11.19
C LEU A 348 6.76 -14.83 12.61
N PHE A 349 5.50 -14.87 13.05
CA PHE A 349 5.13 -15.36 14.38
C PHE A 349 3.67 -15.82 14.43
N GLY A 350 3.22 -16.31 15.57
CA GLY A 350 1.84 -16.75 15.80
C GLY A 350 1.66 -18.26 15.65
N ALA A 351 0.71 -18.81 16.42
CA ALA A 351 0.55 -20.25 16.60
C ALA A 351 0.18 -21.02 15.32
N SER A 352 -0.42 -20.33 14.34
CA SER A 352 -0.81 -20.93 13.06
C SER A 352 0.29 -20.84 11.99
N SER A 353 1.38 -20.11 12.26
CA SER A 353 2.49 -19.99 11.31
C SER A 353 3.28 -21.29 11.25
N SER A 354 3.31 -21.92 10.08
CA SER A 354 4.03 -23.18 9.87
C SER A 354 4.86 -23.14 8.60
N LEU A 355 6.15 -23.44 8.76
CA LEU A 355 7.13 -23.58 7.68
C LEU A 355 7.58 -25.04 7.51
N SER A 356 7.37 -25.91 8.51
CA SER A 356 7.84 -27.30 8.51
C SER A 356 7.31 -28.15 7.36
N ASN A 357 6.13 -27.80 6.84
CA ASN A 357 5.50 -28.52 5.73
C ASN A 357 5.75 -27.87 4.37
N ALA A 358 6.58 -26.82 4.28
CA ALA A 358 6.97 -26.26 2.99
C ALA A 358 7.72 -27.32 2.16
N ALA A 359 7.54 -27.31 0.85
CA ALA A 359 8.15 -28.28 -0.05
C ALA A 359 9.68 -28.17 -0.04
N THR A 360 10.22 -26.96 0.11
CA THR A 360 11.65 -26.70 0.34
C THR A 360 11.85 -25.29 0.91
N LEU A 361 12.85 -25.12 1.78
CA LEU A 361 13.36 -23.84 2.31
C LEU A 361 14.86 -23.67 2.03
N GLU A 362 15.40 -24.45 1.09
CA GLU A 362 16.81 -24.40 0.74
C GLU A 362 17.20 -23.00 0.22
N GLN A 363 18.38 -22.52 0.63
CA GLN A 363 18.95 -21.22 0.26
C GLN A 363 18.09 -19.98 0.57
N THR A 364 17.05 -20.12 1.40
CA THR A 364 16.25 -19.00 1.92
C THR A 364 17.09 -18.01 2.71
N ASP A 365 16.68 -16.75 2.72
CA ASP A 365 17.35 -15.70 3.47
C ASP A 365 16.47 -15.12 4.57
N PHE A 366 16.68 -15.55 5.80
CA PHE A 366 16.06 -15.03 7.02
C PHE A 366 16.98 -14.05 7.76
N SER A 367 17.98 -13.46 7.10
CA SER A 367 18.91 -12.55 7.78
C SER A 367 18.15 -11.39 8.42
N ASN A 368 18.43 -11.11 9.70
CA ASN A 368 17.74 -10.09 10.52
C ASN A 368 16.23 -10.30 10.71
N ALA A 369 15.67 -11.44 10.32
CA ALA A 369 14.25 -11.72 10.49
C ALA A 369 13.88 -12.00 11.96
N TYR A 370 12.63 -11.74 12.30
CA TYR A 370 12.03 -12.08 13.58
C TYR A 370 11.20 -13.36 13.43
N LEU A 371 11.61 -14.44 14.10
CA LEU A 371 10.90 -15.71 14.16
C LEU A 371 10.70 -16.14 15.62
N GLU A 372 9.45 -16.16 16.06
CA GLU A 372 9.08 -16.58 17.40
C GLU A 372 8.15 -17.79 17.36
N GLY A 373 8.53 -18.87 18.04
CA GLY A 373 7.68 -20.05 18.21
C GLY A 373 7.41 -20.82 16.91
N ILE A 374 8.16 -20.53 15.85
CA ILE A 374 7.94 -21.12 14.53
C ILE A 374 8.37 -22.59 14.52
N ASN A 375 7.55 -23.43 13.87
CA ASN A 375 7.89 -24.83 13.65
C ASN A 375 8.60 -25.02 12.30
N LEU A 376 9.86 -25.46 12.37
CA LEU A 376 10.73 -25.86 11.26
C LEU A 376 11.11 -27.34 11.35
N ALA A 377 10.38 -28.16 12.11
CA ALA A 377 10.72 -29.56 12.29
C ALA A 377 10.70 -30.31 10.95
N GLY A 378 11.76 -31.07 10.65
CA GLY A 378 11.90 -31.80 9.38
C GLY A 378 12.12 -30.93 8.14
N ALA A 379 12.24 -29.60 8.29
CA ALA A 379 12.42 -28.70 7.16
C ALA A 379 13.75 -28.94 6.41
N SER A 380 13.71 -28.81 5.07
CA SER A 380 14.92 -28.74 4.25
C SER A 380 15.47 -27.32 4.23
N LEU A 381 16.52 -27.05 5.01
CA LEU A 381 17.12 -25.73 5.22
C LEU A 381 18.55 -25.61 4.67
N GLN A 382 18.94 -26.45 3.70
CA GLN A 382 20.33 -26.47 3.25
C GLN A 382 20.73 -25.14 2.61
N GLY A 383 21.85 -24.58 3.07
CA GLY A 383 22.36 -23.29 2.60
C GLY A 383 21.51 -22.07 3.01
N ALA A 384 20.56 -22.23 3.93
CA ALA A 384 19.74 -21.11 4.40
C ALA A 384 20.57 -20.11 5.24
N LYS A 385 20.17 -18.83 5.22
CA LYS A 385 20.83 -17.78 6.00
C LYS A 385 19.91 -17.29 7.11
N PHE A 386 20.43 -17.25 8.32
CA PHE A 386 19.76 -16.77 9.53
C PHE A 386 20.61 -15.70 10.24
N ASN A 387 21.49 -15.02 9.51
CA ASN A 387 22.45 -14.12 10.13
C ASN A 387 21.74 -13.00 10.88
N HIS A 388 22.10 -12.79 12.14
CA HIS A 388 21.46 -11.81 13.02
C HIS A 388 19.95 -12.02 13.23
N ALA A 389 19.37 -13.18 12.89
CA ALA A 389 17.95 -13.44 13.07
C ALA A 389 17.59 -13.64 14.55
N CYS A 390 16.37 -13.27 14.94
CA CYS A 390 15.78 -13.67 16.22
C CYS A 390 15.07 -15.02 16.03
N LEU A 391 15.62 -16.10 16.56
CA LEU A 391 15.08 -17.46 16.48
C LEU A 391 14.71 -17.96 17.88
N VAL A 392 13.73 -17.30 18.51
CA VAL A 392 13.32 -17.65 19.88
C VAL A 392 12.24 -18.71 19.86
N ASN A 393 12.44 -19.77 20.66
CA ASN A 393 11.53 -20.91 20.74
C ASN A 393 11.23 -21.58 19.37
N VAL A 394 12.19 -21.53 18.44
CA VAL A 394 12.03 -22.14 17.11
C VAL A 394 12.34 -23.63 17.17
N ASN A 395 11.49 -24.44 16.57
CA ASN A 395 11.66 -25.89 16.55
C ASN A 395 12.37 -26.35 15.27
N PHE A 396 13.63 -26.76 15.37
CA PHE A 396 14.43 -27.36 14.30
C PHE A 396 14.56 -28.89 14.43
N THR A 397 13.69 -29.56 15.20
CA THR A 397 13.75 -31.01 15.38
C THR A 397 13.81 -31.72 14.03
N THR A 398 14.78 -32.62 13.83
CA THR A 398 15.03 -33.34 12.56
C THR A 398 15.22 -32.48 11.31
N ALA A 399 15.38 -31.16 11.44
CA ALA A 399 15.61 -30.28 10.31
C ALA A 399 16.99 -30.53 9.69
N ASN A 400 17.11 -30.36 8.37
CA ASN A 400 18.38 -30.51 7.68
C ASN A 400 19.00 -29.14 7.38
N LEU A 401 20.01 -28.76 8.16
CA LEU A 401 20.77 -27.50 8.01
C LEU A 401 22.15 -27.72 7.38
N SER A 402 22.42 -28.90 6.80
CA SER A 402 23.70 -29.16 6.12
C SER A 402 23.92 -28.25 4.90
N PRO A 403 25.11 -28.26 4.26
CA PRO A 403 25.31 -27.52 3.02
C PRO A 403 24.38 -28.00 1.92
N THR A 404 24.25 -27.21 0.87
CA THR A 404 23.59 -27.61 -0.37
C THR A 404 24.22 -28.90 -0.92
N LEU A 405 23.48 -29.64 -1.75
CA LEU A 405 23.91 -30.96 -2.24
C LEU A 405 25.28 -30.92 -2.97
N ASP A 406 25.57 -29.82 -3.66
CA ASP A 406 26.84 -29.56 -4.35
C ASP A 406 27.95 -29.06 -3.41
N GLY A 407 27.63 -28.81 -2.13
CA GLY A 407 28.52 -28.27 -1.11
C GLY A 407 28.89 -26.80 -1.30
N SER A 408 28.29 -26.09 -2.25
CA SER A 408 28.67 -24.72 -2.61
C SER A 408 28.24 -23.68 -1.57
N THR A 409 27.13 -23.93 -0.87
CA THR A 409 26.54 -22.99 0.08
C THR A 409 26.31 -23.69 1.42
N ILE A 410 26.82 -23.10 2.50
CA ILE A 410 26.60 -23.58 3.87
C ILE A 410 25.47 -22.81 4.53
N THR A 411 24.77 -23.45 5.47
CA THR A 411 23.80 -22.77 6.32
C THR A 411 24.53 -21.91 7.34
N SER A 412 24.06 -20.67 7.52
CA SER A 412 24.72 -19.67 8.36
C SER A 412 23.74 -19.15 9.41
N LEU A 413 24.15 -19.20 10.68
CA LEU A 413 23.44 -18.71 11.87
C LEU A 413 24.31 -17.69 12.62
N VAL A 414 25.21 -17.02 11.92
CA VAL A 414 26.15 -16.04 12.48
C VAL A 414 25.37 -14.95 13.20
N ASP A 415 25.76 -14.65 14.45
CA ASP A 415 25.12 -13.66 15.31
C ASP A 415 23.62 -13.90 15.59
N ALA A 416 23.08 -15.08 15.31
CA ALA A 416 21.68 -15.39 15.52
C ALA A 416 21.33 -15.56 17.02
N CYS A 417 20.08 -15.29 17.35
CA CYS A 417 19.51 -15.43 18.69
C CYS A 417 18.79 -16.78 18.80
N LEU A 418 19.40 -17.82 19.38
CA LEU A 418 18.89 -19.21 19.39
C LEU A 418 18.25 -19.64 20.73
N GLN A 419 17.93 -18.69 21.60
CA GLN A 419 17.41 -18.95 22.93
C GLN A 419 16.07 -19.71 22.87
N GLY A 420 15.98 -20.84 23.57
CA GLY A 420 14.80 -21.71 23.56
C GLY A 420 14.57 -22.52 22.30
N SER A 421 15.44 -22.40 21.30
CA SER A 421 15.36 -23.23 20.10
C SER A 421 15.69 -24.70 20.36
N ILE A 422 15.06 -25.59 19.60
CA ILE A 422 15.16 -27.05 19.75
C ILE A 422 15.84 -27.63 18.51
N PHE A 423 17.00 -28.25 18.67
CA PHE A 423 17.80 -28.86 17.59
C PHE A 423 17.86 -30.40 17.66
N SER A 424 16.97 -31.04 18.42
CA SER A 424 16.97 -32.49 18.61
C SER A 424 17.00 -33.24 17.27
N GLN A 425 18.04 -34.04 17.03
CA GLN A 425 18.26 -34.79 15.79
C GLN A 425 18.35 -33.93 14.51
N ALA A 426 18.57 -32.61 14.62
CA ALA A 426 18.85 -31.77 13.47
C ALA A 426 20.22 -32.12 12.86
N ASN A 427 20.36 -31.98 11.54
CA ASN A 427 21.65 -32.11 10.88
C ASN A 427 22.34 -30.74 10.82
N LEU A 428 23.35 -30.52 11.65
CA LEU A 428 24.13 -29.28 11.75
C LEU A 428 25.54 -29.43 11.16
N SER A 429 25.72 -30.36 10.22
CA SER A 429 27.01 -30.57 9.56
C SER A 429 27.47 -29.32 8.82
N ASN A 430 28.70 -28.86 9.09
CA ASN A 430 29.34 -27.69 8.45
C ASN A 430 28.54 -26.37 8.58
N VAL A 431 27.65 -26.27 9.57
CA VAL A 431 26.93 -25.03 9.85
C VAL A 431 27.87 -24.00 10.48
N ASP A 432 27.66 -22.73 10.15
CA ASP A 432 28.34 -21.62 10.81
C ASP A 432 27.47 -21.04 11.94
N LEU A 433 27.86 -21.27 13.21
CA LEU A 433 27.20 -20.72 14.40
C LEU A 433 28.01 -19.56 15.02
N THR A 434 28.96 -18.95 14.31
CA THR A 434 29.84 -17.93 14.89
C THR A 434 29.05 -16.87 15.64
N ASN A 435 29.36 -16.67 16.92
CA ASN A 435 28.72 -15.72 17.83
C ASN A 435 27.18 -15.88 17.99
N ALA A 436 26.62 -17.02 17.58
CA ALA A 436 25.22 -17.32 17.86
C ALA A 436 25.00 -17.47 19.37
N THR A 437 23.94 -16.83 19.88
CA THR A 437 23.63 -16.86 21.32
C THR A 437 22.72 -18.04 21.65
N VAL A 438 23.13 -18.86 22.61
CA VAL A 438 22.35 -20.01 23.09
C VAL A 438 22.01 -19.84 24.57
N ALA A 439 20.87 -20.37 25.00
CA ALA A 439 20.40 -20.28 26.38
C ALA A 439 20.64 -21.62 27.13
N PRO A 440 21.52 -21.69 28.13
CA PRO A 440 21.68 -22.90 28.94
C PRO A 440 20.58 -23.07 30.00
N VAL A 441 19.83 -22.00 30.29
CA VAL A 441 18.76 -21.95 31.29
C VAL A 441 17.58 -21.15 30.74
N ARG A 442 16.42 -21.30 31.37
CA ARG A 442 15.25 -20.44 31.09
C ARG A 442 15.57 -18.97 31.30
N GLY A 443 14.98 -18.10 30.51
CA GLY A 443 15.20 -16.66 30.60
C GLY A 443 14.21 -15.86 29.79
N HIS A 444 14.53 -14.58 29.59
CA HIS A 444 13.75 -13.67 28.78
C HIS A 444 14.64 -12.86 27.84
N LEU A 445 14.12 -12.52 26.65
CA LEU A 445 14.81 -11.70 25.65
C LEU A 445 13.98 -10.45 25.35
N ASN A 446 14.59 -9.27 25.44
CA ASN A 446 13.95 -8.05 24.97
C ASN A 446 14.13 -7.92 23.45
N VAL A 447 13.05 -7.89 22.68
CA VAL A 447 13.13 -7.74 21.23
C VAL A 447 12.81 -6.29 20.88
N ARG A 448 13.67 -5.64 20.11
CA ARG A 448 13.37 -4.34 19.49
C ARG A 448 13.38 -4.48 17.99
N TYR A 449 12.27 -4.13 17.37
CA TYR A 449 12.15 -4.07 15.93
C TYR A 449 12.50 -2.66 15.42
N CYS A 450 13.16 -2.55 14.26
CA CYS A 450 13.33 -1.27 13.59
C CYS A 450 12.73 -1.31 12.21
N ASN A 451 11.83 -0.36 11.96
CA ASN A 451 11.29 -0.12 10.65
C ASN A 451 12.14 0.97 9.97
N GLN A 452 13.07 0.56 9.11
CA GLN A 452 13.86 1.52 8.31
C GLN A 452 13.06 2.10 7.14
N HIS A 453 11.96 1.46 6.75
CA HIS A 453 11.06 1.96 5.71
C HIS A 453 9.90 2.68 6.38
N SER A 454 9.57 3.88 5.92
CA SER A 454 8.37 4.64 6.31
C SER A 454 7.08 3.98 5.80
N GLY A 455 6.91 2.68 6.05
CA GLY A 455 5.70 1.89 5.81
C GLY A 455 4.87 1.72 7.08
N PRO A 456 3.57 1.41 6.98
CA PRO A 456 2.58 1.51 8.05
C PRO A 456 2.59 0.32 9.04
N PHE A 457 3.73 -0.31 9.32
CA PHE A 457 3.71 -1.58 10.05
C PHE A 457 3.53 -1.40 11.55
N PRO A 458 2.56 -2.09 12.17
CA PRO A 458 2.62 -2.34 13.60
C PRO A 458 3.84 -3.24 13.86
N PRO A 459 4.72 -2.90 14.80
CA PRO A 459 5.75 -3.84 15.23
C PRO A 459 5.10 -5.14 15.72
N PRO A 460 5.79 -6.31 15.67
CA PRO A 460 5.41 -7.46 16.50
C PRO A 460 5.14 -6.94 17.92
N PRO A 461 4.15 -7.49 18.65
CA PRO A 461 3.58 -6.89 19.84
C PRO A 461 4.63 -6.20 20.72
N ASP A 462 4.61 -4.87 20.70
CA ASP A 462 5.57 -4.04 21.43
C ASP A 462 5.50 -4.43 22.92
N VAL A 463 6.55 -5.11 23.37
CA VAL A 463 6.89 -5.38 24.78
C VAL A 463 6.16 -6.55 25.44
N GLU A 464 6.58 -7.77 25.10
CA GLU A 464 6.83 -8.78 26.14
C GLU A 464 8.30 -9.21 26.07
N PRO A 465 9.00 -9.35 27.21
CA PRO A 465 10.21 -10.14 27.21
C PRO A 465 9.83 -11.53 26.68
N LEU A 466 10.42 -11.96 25.57
CA LEU A 466 10.16 -13.30 25.04
C LEU A 466 10.69 -14.31 26.04
N ASN A 467 9.79 -15.02 26.69
CA ASN A 467 10.16 -16.10 27.59
C ASN A 467 10.68 -17.27 26.77
N TYR A 468 11.86 -17.76 27.13
CA TYR A 468 12.45 -18.91 26.46
C TYR A 468 12.84 -19.99 27.47
N SER A 469 12.73 -21.22 27.01
CA SER A 469 13.32 -22.39 27.67
C SER A 469 14.82 -22.47 27.36
N PRO A 470 15.59 -23.38 28.00
CA PRO A 470 16.93 -23.68 27.53
C PRO A 470 16.94 -24.12 26.06
N THR A 471 17.95 -23.71 25.31
CA THR A 471 18.27 -24.27 23.99
C THR A 471 18.69 -25.73 24.17
N VAL A 472 18.15 -26.64 23.35
CA VAL A 472 18.40 -28.09 23.46
C VAL A 472 18.78 -28.71 22.12
N GLY A 473 19.46 -29.86 22.13
CA GLY A 473 19.80 -30.63 20.91
C GLY A 473 21.05 -30.14 20.15
N LEU A 474 21.76 -29.15 20.67
CA LEU A 474 23.09 -28.76 20.18
C LEU A 474 24.14 -29.66 20.84
N ASP A 475 24.56 -30.71 20.15
CA ASP A 475 25.56 -31.66 20.64
C ASP A 475 26.47 -32.18 19.52
N LEU A 476 27.48 -32.98 19.89
CA LEU A 476 28.45 -33.52 18.93
C LEU A 476 27.90 -34.63 18.03
N THR A 477 26.65 -35.07 18.24
CA THR A 477 25.98 -36.02 17.34
C THR A 477 25.29 -35.31 16.18
N SER A 478 24.89 -34.05 16.36
CA SER A 478 24.31 -33.22 15.30
C SER A 478 25.35 -32.40 14.51
N MET A 479 26.55 -32.18 15.05
CA MET A 479 27.61 -31.35 14.45
C MET A 479 28.74 -32.16 13.81
N SER A 480 29.29 -31.68 12.69
CA SER A 480 30.48 -32.28 12.05
C SER A 480 31.78 -31.62 12.56
N ALA A 481 32.93 -32.24 12.29
CA ALA A 481 34.25 -31.68 12.63
C ALA A 481 34.50 -30.28 12.06
N ARG A 482 33.80 -29.90 10.98
CA ARG A 482 33.92 -28.60 10.29
C ARG A 482 32.85 -27.59 10.72
N THR A 483 31.85 -27.99 11.50
CA THR A 483 30.86 -27.05 12.06
C THR A 483 31.60 -26.02 12.91
N ILE A 484 31.28 -24.73 12.71
CA ILE A 484 31.86 -23.63 13.47
C ILE A 484 30.94 -23.37 14.66
N CYS A 485 31.49 -23.43 15.88
CA CYS A 485 30.73 -23.24 17.12
C CYS A 485 30.56 -21.75 17.46
N PRO A 486 29.66 -21.39 18.40
CA PRO A 486 29.47 -20.01 18.87
C PRO A 486 30.75 -19.27 19.27
N ASN A 487 31.74 -19.95 19.82
CA ASN A 487 33.03 -19.34 20.17
C ASN A 487 33.96 -19.04 18.98
N GLY A 488 33.51 -19.27 17.73
CA GLY A 488 34.23 -18.96 16.50
C GLY A 488 35.24 -20.02 16.05
N LEU A 489 35.38 -21.12 16.80
CA LEU A 489 36.26 -22.24 16.44
C LEU A 489 35.45 -23.41 15.88
N THR A 490 36.06 -24.20 14.99
CA THR A 490 35.45 -25.45 14.53
C THR A 490 35.38 -26.47 15.66
N VAL A 491 34.48 -27.45 15.55
CA VAL A 491 34.41 -28.59 16.48
C VAL A 491 35.78 -29.27 16.61
N ALA A 492 36.48 -29.51 15.50
CA ALA A 492 37.81 -30.12 15.52
C ALA A 492 38.84 -29.27 16.28
N ALA A 493 38.86 -27.95 16.07
CA ALA A 493 39.78 -27.06 16.77
C ALA A 493 39.47 -26.99 18.27
N ASN A 494 38.20 -26.93 18.65
CA ASN A 494 37.78 -26.97 20.05
C ASN A 494 38.20 -28.28 20.75
N GLN A 495 38.05 -29.42 20.06
CA GLN A 495 38.48 -30.72 20.58
C GLN A 495 40.01 -30.79 20.76
N GLN A 496 40.79 -30.20 19.85
CA GLN A 496 42.25 -30.10 19.98
C GLN A 496 42.68 -29.24 21.19
N LEU A 497 41.92 -28.19 21.50
CA LEU A 497 42.16 -27.34 22.68
C LEU A 497 41.60 -27.93 23.98
N GLY A 498 40.94 -29.09 23.93
CA GLY A 498 40.34 -29.72 25.11
C GLY A 498 39.12 -28.98 25.67
N HIS A 499 38.47 -28.14 24.86
CA HIS A 499 37.27 -27.41 25.28
C HIS A 499 36.08 -28.37 25.50
N SER A 500 35.31 -28.15 26.55
CA SER A 500 34.02 -28.81 26.77
C SER A 500 32.95 -28.28 25.82
N LEU A 501 31.85 -29.03 25.64
CA LEU A 501 30.70 -28.56 24.85
C LEU A 501 30.16 -27.21 25.36
N GLN A 502 30.17 -27.00 26.68
CA GLN A 502 29.76 -25.72 27.26
C GLN A 502 30.66 -24.56 26.82
N GLN A 503 31.98 -24.79 26.70
CA GLN A 503 32.94 -23.80 26.22
C GLN A 503 32.86 -23.57 24.70
N MET A 504 32.46 -24.60 23.94
CA MET A 504 32.16 -24.47 22.51
C MET A 504 30.94 -23.56 22.27
N LEU A 505 29.92 -23.73 23.12
CA LEU A 505 28.63 -23.04 23.02
C LEU A 505 28.59 -21.68 23.74
N SER A 506 29.59 -21.35 24.56
CA SER A 506 29.61 -20.08 25.29
C SER A 506 30.02 -18.91 24.41
N VAL A 507 29.32 -17.79 24.58
CA VAL A 507 29.69 -16.47 24.06
C VAL A 507 29.89 -15.51 25.24
N THR A 508 30.71 -14.47 25.05
CA THR A 508 31.14 -13.55 26.13
C THR A 508 30.02 -12.69 26.70
N SER A 509 28.89 -12.54 26.00
CA SER A 509 27.72 -11.77 26.46
C SER A 509 26.43 -12.33 25.82
N PRO A 510 25.69 -13.23 26.49
CA PRO A 510 24.42 -13.72 25.94
C PRO A 510 23.46 -12.56 25.75
N ALA A 511 22.76 -12.54 24.61
CA ALA A 511 21.85 -11.45 24.27
C ALA A 511 20.69 -11.38 25.28
N THR A 512 20.64 -10.29 26.05
CA THR A 512 19.49 -9.87 26.86
C THR A 512 18.53 -8.99 26.07
N GLN A 513 18.98 -8.56 24.88
CA GLN A 513 18.22 -7.80 23.91
C GLN A 513 18.62 -8.22 22.49
N TRP A 514 17.64 -8.37 21.60
CA TRP A 514 17.87 -8.51 20.17
C TRP A 514 17.41 -7.25 19.43
N VAL A 515 18.20 -6.83 18.44
CA VAL A 515 17.99 -5.65 17.61
C VAL A 515 18.51 -5.97 16.20
N PRO A 516 17.71 -5.84 15.13
CA PRO A 516 18.17 -6.00 13.75
C PRO A 516 19.39 -5.13 13.42
N VAL A 517 20.31 -5.58 12.57
CA VAL A 517 21.52 -4.83 12.18
C VAL A 517 21.17 -3.52 11.45
N SER A 518 20.09 -3.49 10.68
CA SER A 518 19.62 -2.26 10.03
C SER A 518 19.10 -1.21 11.02
N CYS A 519 18.87 -1.54 12.29
CA CYS A 519 18.61 -0.52 13.30
C CYS A 519 19.80 0.42 13.56
N TYR A 520 21.00 -0.01 13.19
CA TYR A 520 22.22 0.72 13.40
C TYR A 520 22.50 1.56 12.15
N LEU A 521 22.43 2.88 12.27
CA LEU A 521 22.77 3.81 11.19
C LEU A 521 24.21 3.52 10.68
N PRO A 522 24.47 3.52 9.36
CA PRO A 522 25.82 3.31 8.85
C PRO A 522 26.70 4.50 9.25
N GLY A 523 27.67 4.25 10.13
CA GLY A 523 28.62 5.27 10.58
C GLY A 523 29.35 5.03 11.90
N GLN A 524 29.05 3.97 12.67
CA GLN A 524 29.77 3.71 13.93
C GLN A 524 30.22 2.25 14.08
N THR A 525 31.32 1.91 13.41
CA THR A 525 32.22 0.84 13.84
C THR A 525 33.30 1.44 14.75
N THR A 526 33.09 1.40 16.06
CA THR A 526 34.16 1.13 17.05
C THR A 526 33.55 0.97 18.43
N TYR A 527 33.90 -0.14 19.08
CA TYR A 527 33.63 -0.45 20.48
C TYR A 527 34.27 0.60 21.42
N GLN A 528 33.48 1.29 22.24
CA GLN A 528 33.82 1.75 23.61
C GLN A 528 32.53 2.07 24.41
N PRO A 529 32.49 1.83 25.74
CA PRO A 529 31.24 1.92 26.52
C PRO A 529 30.97 3.30 27.18
N LEU A 530 29.66 3.64 27.31
CA LEU A 530 28.95 4.70 28.11
C LEU A 530 28.92 6.17 27.59
N PRO A 531 27.91 7.04 27.93
CA PRO A 531 26.43 6.95 27.87
C PRO A 531 25.69 8.13 27.13
N LYS A 532 24.46 7.84 26.64
CA LYS A 532 23.25 8.69 26.33
C LYS A 532 23.34 10.02 25.52
N SER A 533 22.69 10.01 24.36
CA SER A 533 21.53 10.87 24.03
C SER A 533 20.61 10.16 23.02
N ALA A 534 19.30 10.15 23.27
CA ALA A 534 18.33 9.26 22.61
C ALA A 534 17.45 10.02 21.59
N PRO A 535 17.15 9.45 20.40
CA PRO A 535 16.48 10.11 19.26
C PRO A 535 14.97 10.40 19.45
N ASP A 536 14.45 10.28 20.67
CA ASP A 536 13.04 10.37 21.01
C ASP A 536 12.71 11.54 21.95
N VAL A 537 13.71 12.37 22.25
CA VAL A 537 13.60 13.57 23.08
C VAL A 537 13.23 14.74 22.19
N VAL A 538 12.03 15.29 22.38
CA VAL A 538 11.56 16.51 21.71
C VAL A 538 12.33 17.71 22.24
N MET A 539 12.47 17.76 23.56
CA MET A 539 13.32 18.71 24.24
C MET A 539 13.66 18.24 25.64
N ALA A 540 14.79 18.70 26.16
CA ALA A 540 15.19 18.47 27.53
C ALA A 540 15.67 19.78 28.16
N THR A 541 15.35 19.95 29.43
CA THR A 541 15.90 20.97 30.32
C THR A 541 16.90 20.32 31.27
N ALA A 542 17.33 21.02 32.32
CA ALA A 542 18.20 20.43 33.33
C ALA A 542 17.52 19.26 34.06
N ASN A 543 16.20 19.31 34.26
CA ASN A 543 15.49 18.34 35.10
C ASN A 543 14.35 17.59 34.41
N VAL A 544 13.91 18.02 33.23
CA VAL A 544 12.75 17.45 32.52
C VAL A 544 13.12 17.08 31.08
N ALA A 545 12.58 15.97 30.59
CA ALA A 545 12.63 15.60 29.18
C ALA A 545 11.22 15.35 28.66
N LEU A 546 10.86 16.05 27.58
CA LEU A 546 9.67 15.77 26.79
C LEU A 546 10.06 14.82 25.66
N ARG A 547 9.20 13.83 25.41
CA ARG A 547 9.47 12.79 24.42
C ARG A 547 8.36 12.68 23.41
N VAL A 548 8.69 12.23 22.19
CA VAL A 548 7.68 12.00 21.15
C VAL A 548 6.71 10.92 21.61
N CYS A 549 5.40 11.19 21.50
CA CYS A 549 4.37 10.26 22.00
C CYS A 549 4.43 8.91 21.26
N SER A 550 4.22 7.83 22.02
CA SER A 550 4.38 6.45 21.55
C SER A 550 3.72 5.48 22.52
N LEU A 551 3.46 4.26 22.06
CA LEU A 551 2.76 3.24 22.86
C LEU A 551 3.50 2.87 24.15
N ARG A 552 4.82 3.08 24.24
CA ARG A 552 5.57 2.91 25.50
C ARG A 552 5.05 3.79 26.65
N HIS A 553 4.33 4.86 26.32
CA HIS A 553 3.73 5.77 27.29
C HIS A 553 2.31 5.36 27.67
N PHE A 554 1.74 4.32 27.05
CA PHE A 554 0.36 3.89 27.23
C PHE A 554 -0.03 3.74 28.69
N ARG A 555 0.77 3.01 29.50
CA ARG A 555 0.45 2.81 30.93
C ARG A 555 0.42 4.12 31.72
N ASN A 556 1.34 5.02 31.41
CA ASN A 556 1.43 6.34 32.05
C ASN A 556 0.27 7.26 31.61
N LEU A 557 -0.10 7.22 30.33
CA LEU A 557 -1.21 7.98 29.77
C LEU A 557 -2.56 7.42 30.20
N ARG A 558 -2.68 6.09 30.33
CA ARG A 558 -3.84 5.41 30.91
C ARG A 558 -4.03 5.82 32.36
N ARG A 559 -2.97 5.73 33.17
CA ARG A 559 -2.98 6.21 34.56
C ARG A 559 -3.37 7.69 34.65
N LEU A 560 -2.85 8.54 33.77
CA LEU A 560 -3.19 9.96 33.74
C LEU A 560 -4.64 10.18 33.30
N ALA A 561 -5.15 9.40 32.35
CA ALA A 561 -6.55 9.47 31.89
C ALA A 561 -7.56 8.86 32.87
N ASP A 562 -7.11 8.00 33.79
CA ASP A 562 -7.91 7.46 34.89
C ASP A 562 -7.98 8.42 36.09
N ASP A 563 -7.17 9.49 36.12
CA ASP A 563 -7.24 10.50 37.16
C ASP A 563 -8.53 11.35 37.02
N PRO A 564 -9.35 11.46 38.09
CA PRO A 564 -10.65 12.13 38.02
C PRO A 564 -10.58 13.60 37.57
N ALA A 565 -9.54 14.34 37.98
CA ALA A 565 -9.37 15.72 37.56
C ALA A 565 -9.04 15.83 36.07
N THR A 566 -8.23 14.91 35.53
CA THR A 566 -7.92 14.84 34.10
C THR A 566 -9.16 14.47 33.29
N GLN A 567 -9.96 13.50 33.75
CA GLN A 567 -11.23 13.17 33.11
C GLN A 567 -12.18 14.37 33.08
N GLN A 568 -12.36 15.03 34.22
CA GLN A 568 -13.27 16.17 34.35
C GLN A 568 -12.84 17.35 33.47
N TYR A 569 -11.57 17.74 33.50
CA TYR A 569 -11.13 19.02 32.92
C TYR A 569 -10.49 18.90 31.54
N LEU A 570 -10.04 17.73 31.11
CA LEU A 570 -9.44 17.52 29.78
C LEU A 570 -10.33 16.70 28.86
N PHE A 571 -11.16 15.79 29.39
CA PHE A 571 -11.99 14.88 28.61
C PHE A 571 -13.50 15.06 28.82
N GLY A 572 -13.92 16.18 29.41
CA GLY A 572 -15.34 16.52 29.60
C GLY A 572 -16.11 15.49 30.46
N GLY A 573 -15.43 14.87 31.42
CA GLY A 573 -15.98 13.83 32.29
C GLY A 573 -16.04 12.43 31.66
N ARG A 574 -15.52 12.24 30.44
CA ARG A 574 -15.51 10.93 29.78
C ARG A 574 -14.38 10.05 30.32
N THR A 575 -14.71 8.79 30.60
CA THR A 575 -13.71 7.74 30.82
C THR A 575 -13.25 7.20 29.46
N LEU A 576 -11.95 7.22 29.23
CA LEU A 576 -11.36 6.75 27.98
C LEU A 576 -11.12 5.23 28.02
N THR A 577 -11.43 4.55 26.92
CA THR A 577 -11.08 3.14 26.72
C THR A 577 -9.61 2.99 26.35
N ASP A 578 -9.08 1.77 26.42
CA ASP A 578 -7.72 1.48 25.95
C ASP A 578 -7.53 1.80 24.46
N GLN A 579 -8.59 1.61 23.67
CA GLN A 579 -8.61 1.98 22.25
C GLN A 579 -8.54 3.50 22.08
N ASP A 580 -9.26 4.28 22.88
CA ASP A 580 -9.21 5.75 22.84
C ASP A 580 -7.82 6.28 23.20
N ILE A 581 -7.18 5.71 24.23
CA ILE A 581 -5.82 6.09 24.63
C ILE A 581 -4.81 5.75 23.53
N ARG A 582 -4.94 4.59 22.86
CA ARG A 582 -4.11 4.23 21.71
C ARG A 582 -4.35 5.17 20.52
N GLY A 583 -5.61 5.55 20.28
CA GLY A 583 -5.99 6.56 19.29
C GLY A 583 -5.37 7.92 19.58
N LEU A 584 -5.40 8.39 20.83
CA LEU A 584 -4.75 9.63 21.25
C LEU A 584 -3.23 9.60 21.07
N ILE A 585 -2.58 8.48 21.41
CA ILE A 585 -1.14 8.30 21.21
C ILE A 585 -0.78 8.38 19.72
N HIS A 586 -1.57 7.72 18.87
CA HIS A 586 -1.40 7.77 17.42
C HIS A 586 -1.59 9.19 16.90
N TYR A 587 -2.67 9.85 17.31
CA TYR A 587 -3.00 11.23 16.94
C TYR A 587 -1.88 12.21 17.33
N TYR A 588 -1.38 12.16 18.57
CA TYR A 588 -0.29 13.02 19.02
C TYR A 588 1.01 12.76 18.27
N ARG A 589 1.35 11.49 17.99
CA ARG A 589 2.55 11.16 17.22
C ARG A 589 2.46 11.71 15.79
N LEU A 590 1.34 11.49 15.12
CA LEU A 590 1.13 11.95 13.74
C LEU A 590 1.17 13.47 13.65
N ARG A 591 0.49 14.18 14.55
CA ARG A 591 0.50 15.65 14.63
C ARG A 591 1.90 16.20 14.82
N HIS A 592 2.71 15.59 15.68
CA HIS A 592 4.11 16.00 15.89
C HIS A 592 4.92 15.91 14.60
N GLN A 593 4.78 14.81 13.85
CA GLN A 593 5.51 14.59 12.60
C GLN A 593 5.09 15.56 11.50
N GLN A 594 3.79 15.85 11.40
CA GLN A 594 3.24 16.66 10.33
C GLN A 594 3.43 18.17 10.56
N THR A 595 3.35 18.61 11.81
CA THR A 595 3.21 20.05 12.11
C THR A 595 4.17 20.57 13.18
N GLY A 596 4.87 19.69 13.89
CA GLY A 596 5.66 20.07 15.06
C GLY A 596 4.81 20.36 16.32
N TYR A 597 3.50 20.57 16.21
CA TYR A 597 2.54 20.67 17.33
C TYR A 597 2.14 19.27 17.80
N SER A 598 2.15 19.03 19.11
CA SER A 598 1.64 17.80 19.70
C SER A 598 1.58 17.93 21.23
N THR A 599 0.97 16.94 21.88
CA THR A 599 1.01 16.75 23.32
C THR A 599 2.07 15.70 23.66
N TRP A 600 3.11 16.09 24.40
CA TRP A 600 4.25 15.23 24.69
C TRP A 600 4.27 14.75 26.14
N PRO A 601 4.54 13.45 26.38
CA PRO A 601 4.82 12.95 27.71
C PRO A 601 6.14 13.47 28.25
N ALA A 602 6.08 13.93 29.49
CA ALA A 602 7.18 14.57 30.21
C ALA A 602 7.69 13.66 31.33
N TYR A 603 9.01 13.59 31.45
CA TYR A 603 9.72 12.75 32.41
C TYR A 603 10.74 13.56 33.19
N ARG A 604 10.88 13.28 34.47
CA ARG A 604 11.99 13.78 35.27
C ARG A 604 13.27 13.08 34.84
N LEU A 605 14.33 13.82 34.55
CA LEU A 605 15.59 13.27 34.04
C LEU A 605 16.36 12.45 35.08
N ALA A 606 16.28 12.83 36.35
CA ALA A 606 17.05 12.22 37.43
C ALA A 606 16.75 10.71 37.59
N ASP A 607 15.50 10.31 37.43
CA ASP A 607 15.03 8.95 37.74
C ASP A 607 14.02 8.40 36.72
N GLY A 608 13.67 9.17 35.69
CA GLY A 608 12.70 8.76 34.68
C GLY A 608 11.24 8.77 35.15
N ALA A 609 10.93 9.43 36.28
CA ALA A 609 9.56 9.50 36.77
C ALA A 609 8.65 10.27 35.79
N PHE A 610 7.47 9.71 35.49
CA PHE A 610 6.49 10.35 34.61
C PHE A 610 5.80 11.51 35.33
N ILE A 611 5.91 12.71 34.76
CA ILE A 611 5.36 13.95 35.32
C ILE A 611 3.92 14.16 34.81
N GLY A 612 3.64 13.77 33.56
CA GLY A 612 2.39 14.06 32.89
C GLY A 612 2.61 14.31 31.40
N VAL A 613 1.69 15.04 30.78
CA VAL A 613 1.82 15.51 29.41
C VAL A 613 1.76 17.02 29.33
N CYS A 614 2.50 17.60 28.39
CA CYS A 614 2.41 19.01 28.05
C CYS A 614 2.75 19.19 26.57
N GLY A 615 2.06 20.11 25.90
CA GLY A 615 2.37 20.40 24.50
C GLY A 615 1.41 21.38 23.87
N LEU A 616 1.55 21.55 22.55
CA LEU A 616 0.85 22.56 21.77
C LEU A 616 -0.13 21.90 20.80
N THR A 617 -1.34 22.44 20.70
CA THR A 617 -2.40 21.94 19.81
C THR A 617 -3.02 23.08 19.01
N GLN A 618 -3.25 22.86 17.71
CA GLN A 618 -4.02 23.82 16.90
C GLN A 618 -5.49 23.76 17.34
N ASN A 619 -6.04 24.90 17.75
CA ASN A 619 -7.45 25.07 18.07
C ASN A 619 -8.14 25.82 16.92
N GLN A 620 -9.10 25.15 16.27
CA GLN A 620 -9.81 25.70 15.11
C GLN A 620 -10.79 26.82 15.47
N GLU A 621 -11.32 26.82 16.69
CA GLU A 621 -12.28 27.83 17.17
C GLU A 621 -11.60 29.15 17.51
N LEU A 622 -10.33 29.09 17.94
CA LEU A 622 -9.52 30.25 18.28
C LEU A 622 -8.67 30.77 17.10
N ASP A 623 -8.68 30.06 15.97
CA ASP A 623 -7.75 30.27 14.84
C ASP A 623 -6.30 30.43 15.32
N GLY A 624 -5.87 29.55 16.23
CA GLY A 624 -4.62 29.72 16.97
C GLY A 624 -4.10 28.45 17.63
N VAL A 625 -2.93 28.55 18.27
CA VAL A 625 -2.30 27.42 18.98
C VAL A 625 -2.52 27.57 20.48
N GLU A 626 -3.08 26.54 21.09
CA GLU A 626 -3.25 26.44 22.53
C GLU A 626 -2.20 25.52 23.16
N ILE A 627 -1.95 25.69 24.45
CA ILE A 627 -1.15 24.76 25.24
C ILE A 627 -2.05 23.83 26.06
N SER A 628 -1.82 22.54 25.93
CA SER A 628 -2.51 21.48 26.67
C SER A 628 -1.58 20.90 27.73
N VAL A 629 -2.08 20.71 28.95
CA VAL A 629 -1.29 20.14 30.05
C VAL A 629 -2.16 19.26 30.96
N ALA A 630 -1.64 18.09 31.33
CA ALA A 630 -2.20 17.26 32.38
C ALA A 630 -1.08 16.61 33.20
N ILE A 631 -1.16 16.76 34.52
CA ILE A 631 -0.09 16.39 35.45
C ILE A 631 -0.61 15.31 36.40
N VAL A 632 0.17 14.23 36.56
CA VAL A 632 -0.20 13.16 37.49
C VAL A 632 -0.22 13.70 38.92
N PRO A 633 -1.06 13.14 39.82
CA PRO A 633 -1.30 13.71 41.15
C PRO A 633 -0.04 14.03 41.95
N GLU A 634 1.01 13.19 41.83
CA GLU A 634 2.24 13.29 42.63
C GLU A 634 3.13 14.46 42.23
N PHE A 635 2.93 15.04 41.04
CA PHE A 635 3.68 16.18 40.53
C PHE A 635 2.90 17.49 40.57
N ARG A 636 1.64 17.50 41.04
CA ARG A 636 0.85 18.75 41.17
C ARG A 636 1.49 19.67 42.21
N GLY A 637 1.73 20.92 41.82
CA GLY A 637 2.45 21.90 42.65
C GLY A 637 3.98 21.71 42.69
N ASN A 638 4.51 20.68 42.02
CA ASN A 638 5.96 20.48 41.95
C ASN A 638 6.63 21.57 41.07
N PRO A 639 7.77 22.15 41.48
CA PRO A 639 8.48 23.16 40.69
C PRO A 639 8.82 22.72 39.26
N LEU A 640 9.01 21.42 39.02
CA LEU A 640 9.28 20.84 37.69
C LEU A 640 8.15 21.11 36.70
N VAL A 641 6.91 21.30 37.16
CA VAL A 641 5.78 21.63 36.27
C VAL A 641 5.96 23.02 35.66
N LYS A 642 6.51 23.99 36.40
CA LYS A 642 6.83 25.32 35.86
C LYS A 642 7.97 25.24 34.84
N GLU A 643 8.99 24.41 35.11
CA GLU A 643 10.10 24.17 34.19
C GLU A 643 9.61 23.51 32.88
N LEU A 644 8.78 22.46 32.99
CA LEU A 644 8.11 21.81 31.88
C LEU A 644 7.33 22.80 31.01
N TYR A 645 6.50 23.62 31.65
CA TYR A 645 5.64 24.58 30.94
C TYR A 645 6.46 25.65 30.21
N ARG A 646 7.54 26.15 30.83
CA ARG A 646 8.47 27.09 30.18
C ARG A 646 9.19 26.48 28.99
N ALA A 647 9.57 25.20 29.10
CA ALA A 647 10.19 24.49 27.99
C ALA A 647 9.24 24.48 26.78
N VAL A 648 7.98 24.11 26.97
CA VAL A 648 7.00 24.08 25.88
C VAL A 648 6.71 25.47 25.30
N LEU A 649 6.63 26.51 26.13
CA LEU A 649 6.51 27.89 25.65
C LEU A 649 7.71 28.32 24.81
N HIS A 650 8.93 28.04 25.29
CA HIS A 650 10.15 28.33 24.54
C HIS A 650 10.20 27.57 23.22
N TYR A 651 9.76 26.31 23.20
CA TYR A 651 9.61 25.56 21.95
C TYR A 651 8.62 26.25 21.00
N GLY A 652 7.44 26.63 21.47
CA GLY A 652 6.46 27.34 20.65
C GLY A 652 6.97 28.66 20.06
N PHE A 653 7.58 29.51 20.89
CA PHE A 653 8.07 30.82 20.43
C PHE A 653 9.36 30.75 19.62
N ALA A 654 10.35 29.98 20.08
CA ALA A 654 11.68 29.99 19.47
C ALA A 654 11.85 28.97 18.34
N ARG A 655 11.08 27.87 18.36
CA ARG A 655 11.19 26.82 17.33
C ARG A 655 10.07 26.86 16.31
N LEU A 656 8.85 27.21 16.73
CA LEU A 656 7.68 27.29 15.85
C LEU A 656 7.27 28.72 15.50
N GLU A 657 7.99 29.72 16.03
CA GLU A 657 7.79 31.15 15.73
C GLU A 657 6.35 31.64 15.96
N LEU A 658 5.67 31.07 16.96
CA LEU A 658 4.29 31.42 17.28
C LEU A 658 4.18 32.87 17.79
N PRO A 659 3.26 33.70 17.27
CA PRO A 659 3.11 35.07 17.75
C PRO A 659 2.42 35.13 19.13
N VAL A 660 1.56 34.16 19.43
CA VAL A 660 0.77 34.07 20.66
C VAL A 660 0.43 32.60 20.94
N ILE A 661 0.36 32.23 22.23
CA ILE A 661 -0.10 30.91 22.67
C ILE A 661 -1.30 31.09 23.60
N TYR A 662 -2.38 30.37 23.33
CA TYR A 662 -3.63 30.43 24.09
C TYR A 662 -3.70 29.33 25.17
N ALA A 663 -4.52 29.53 26.19
CA ALA A 663 -4.85 28.53 27.19
C ALA A 663 -6.32 28.68 27.60
N PRO A 664 -7.25 27.94 26.98
CA PRO A 664 -8.63 27.86 27.45
C PRO A 664 -8.68 26.98 28.71
N ILE A 665 -9.26 27.49 29.79
CA ILE A 665 -9.32 26.79 31.08
C ILE A 665 -10.74 26.87 31.63
N SER A 666 -11.29 25.74 32.09
CA SER A 666 -12.58 25.73 32.79
C SER A 666 -12.58 26.72 33.97
N PRO A 667 -13.60 27.58 34.15
CA PRO A 667 -13.70 28.49 35.29
C PRO A 667 -13.66 27.76 36.64
N ASN A 668 -14.11 26.50 36.66
CA ASN A 668 -14.15 25.65 37.85
C ASN A 668 -12.81 24.98 38.17
N ASN A 669 -11.80 25.07 37.29
CA ASN A 669 -10.44 24.59 37.56
C ASN A 669 -9.59 25.69 38.19
N LEU A 670 -9.87 26.04 39.45
CA LEU A 670 -9.22 27.16 40.15
C LEU A 670 -7.68 27.06 40.15
N ALA A 671 -7.15 25.84 40.25
CA ALA A 671 -5.71 25.59 40.25
C ALA A 671 -5.06 25.92 38.90
N ALA A 672 -5.66 25.50 37.78
CA ALA A 672 -5.13 25.82 36.45
C ALA A 672 -5.26 27.31 36.12
N ASN A 673 -6.36 27.97 36.53
CA ASN A 673 -6.52 29.42 36.37
C ASN A 673 -5.45 30.20 37.15
N ALA A 674 -5.21 29.85 38.41
CA ALA A 674 -4.15 30.46 39.21
C ALA A 674 -2.75 30.18 38.63
N PHE A 675 -2.53 28.98 38.09
CA PHE A 675 -1.27 28.60 37.45
C PHE A 675 -1.01 29.41 36.17
N ALA A 676 -2.02 29.62 35.30
CA ALA A 676 -1.89 30.43 34.10
C ALA A 676 -1.45 31.87 34.41
N VAL A 677 -2.08 32.49 35.41
CA VAL A 677 -1.69 33.83 35.90
C VAL A 677 -0.26 33.81 36.45
N ALA A 678 0.12 32.78 37.21
CA ALA A 678 1.47 32.64 37.75
C ALA A 678 2.55 32.41 36.67
N MET A 679 2.15 31.89 35.50
CA MET A 679 3.01 31.72 34.32
C MET A 679 3.05 32.97 33.42
N GLY A 680 2.32 34.03 33.77
CA GLY A 680 2.35 35.32 33.07
C GLY A 680 1.29 35.48 31.99
N TYR A 681 0.31 34.57 31.90
CA TYR A 681 -0.78 34.71 30.93
C TYR A 681 -1.72 35.86 31.29
N ARG A 682 -2.17 36.58 30.26
CA ARG A 682 -3.22 37.58 30.39
C ARG A 682 -4.59 36.96 30.12
N LEU A 683 -5.56 37.24 30.98
CA LEU A 683 -6.96 36.87 30.74
C LEU A 683 -7.53 37.75 29.61
N LEU A 684 -8.03 37.12 28.55
CA LEU A 684 -8.67 37.78 27.42
C LEU A 684 -10.19 37.82 27.59
N GLN A 685 -10.77 36.71 28.05
CA GLN A 685 -12.21 36.56 28.24
C GLN A 685 -12.47 35.71 29.47
N LYS A 686 -13.44 36.13 30.29
CA LYS A 686 -13.92 35.37 31.46
C LYS A 686 -15.12 34.54 31.03
N GLY A 687 -15.10 33.24 31.28
CA GLY A 687 -16.21 32.35 30.97
C GLY A 687 -17.31 32.40 32.03
N ASN A 688 -18.56 32.17 31.62
CA ASN A 688 -19.71 32.05 32.50
C ASN A 688 -19.73 30.71 33.26
N VAL A 689 -19.93 30.75 34.58
CA VAL A 689 -19.94 29.55 35.45
C VAL A 689 -21.24 28.74 35.28
N ASP A 690 -22.31 29.38 34.82
CA ASP A 690 -23.66 28.78 34.73
C ASP A 690 -24.02 28.26 33.32
N ALA A 691 -23.18 28.52 32.31
CA ALA A 691 -23.30 27.96 30.97
C ALA A 691 -22.18 26.95 30.74
N LEU A 692 -22.52 25.69 30.49
CA LEU A 692 -21.61 24.53 30.48
C LEU A 692 -20.47 24.56 29.45
N GLU A 693 -20.28 25.65 28.69
CA GLU A 693 -19.33 25.73 27.56
C GLU A 693 -18.61 27.08 27.42
N GLU A 694 -18.45 27.89 28.48
CA GLU A 694 -17.59 29.08 28.41
C GLU A 694 -16.31 28.92 29.25
N HIS A 695 -15.17 28.69 28.59
CA HIS A 695 -13.85 28.65 29.21
C HIS A 695 -13.32 30.07 29.53
N ASN A 696 -12.52 30.21 30.60
CA ASN A 696 -11.64 31.37 30.74
C ASN A 696 -10.55 31.26 29.67
N LEU A 697 -10.48 32.25 28.77
CA LEU A 697 -9.49 32.28 27.70
C LEU A 697 -8.30 33.14 28.11
N TYR A 698 -7.14 32.51 28.22
CA TYR A 698 -5.86 33.16 28.49
C TYR A 698 -4.98 33.20 27.24
N ALA A 699 -4.10 34.19 27.15
CA ALA A 699 -3.07 34.26 26.11
C ALA A 699 -1.74 34.79 26.66
N ILE A 700 -0.64 34.42 26.00
CA ILE A 700 0.69 34.93 26.28
C ILE A 700 1.49 35.12 24.98
N THR A 701 2.23 36.21 24.89
CA THR A 701 3.19 36.50 23.81
C THR A 701 4.63 36.17 24.24
N ALA A 702 5.56 36.13 23.27
CA ALA A 702 6.97 35.85 23.56
C ALA A 702 7.58 36.87 24.56
N ASP A 703 7.28 38.16 24.39
CA ASP A 703 7.77 39.23 25.27
C ASP A 703 7.21 39.10 26.69
N GLU A 704 5.92 38.78 26.83
CA GLU A 704 5.28 38.57 28.13
C GLU A 704 5.86 37.33 28.83
N ALA A 705 6.10 36.24 28.10
CA ALA A 705 6.74 35.04 28.63
C ALA A 705 8.17 35.33 29.12
N GLN A 706 8.95 36.11 28.36
CA GLN A 706 10.31 36.51 28.74
C GLN A 706 10.32 37.45 29.95
N GLN A 707 9.37 38.39 30.04
CA GLN A 707 9.20 39.29 31.18
C GLN A 707 8.74 38.56 32.45
N ALA A 708 7.89 37.54 32.31
CA ALA A 708 7.46 36.70 33.44
C ALA A 708 8.63 35.88 34.02
N VAL A 709 9.55 35.42 33.16
CA VAL A 709 10.79 34.76 33.59
C VAL A 709 11.71 35.76 34.30
N SER A 710 11.92 36.96 33.74
CA SER A 710 12.83 37.96 34.33
C SER A 710 12.33 38.55 35.65
N LYS A 711 11.02 38.76 35.83
CA LYS A 711 10.41 39.23 37.09
C LYS A 711 10.53 38.22 38.25
N GLN A 712 10.73 36.94 38.00
CA GLN A 712 10.96 35.94 39.05
C GLN A 712 12.43 35.83 39.49
N PHE A 713 13.38 36.34 38.68
CA PHE A 713 14.79 36.43 39.04
C PHE A 713 15.14 37.69 39.83
N SER A 714 14.21 38.63 40.05
CA SER A 714 14.45 39.85 40.86
C SER A 714 14.40 39.63 42.38
N TRP A 715 14.03 38.43 42.85
CA TRP A 715 14.19 38.01 44.26
C TRP A 715 15.44 37.14 44.49
N LEU A 716 16.22 36.88 43.43
CA LEU A 716 17.44 36.05 43.45
C LEU A 716 18.66 36.78 42.87
N ARG A 717 18.60 38.12 42.76
CA ARG A 717 19.79 38.97 42.62
C ARG A 717 20.03 39.73 43.91
#